data_AF-A0AAW1PC78-F1
#
_entry.id   AF-A0AAW1PC78-F1
#
_cell.length_a   1.000
_cell.length_b   1.000
_cell.length_c   1.000
_cell.angle_alpha   90.00
_cell.angle_beta   90.00
_cell.angle_gamma   90.00
#
_symmetry.space_group_name_H-M   'P 1'
#
loop_
_entity.id
_entity.type
_entity.pdbx_description
1 polymer ?
#
loop_
_entity_poly.entity_id
_entity_poly.type
_entity_poly.pdbx_seq_one_letter_code
_entity_poly.pdbx_strand_id
1 'polypeptide(L)'
;MSVVVASSGSEVTNVTEAETLTVGNSSGWALGVDYQPLTLAVGGSLQFAWERGQHNVVQIDSASCNALAHGNVLAGLAQTSYSYIATTPGSQYFACSVPGHCSAGMLLRVNVTGNSAVAPAPAFAPSSAQPQNETSAPASALDQELLAAGFLPATSNADIPGYCKDPVPDPEYPGYTRVTCYGPGIDVAPGQVVNWFYELPSPFVDGDLAAVAKQTSQLVDETGRPVPLSEIYVHHFFGAASLINAEGAELRGTMTNPLLPQPHNTIGNGSVLNTTDIRTVNVHLINTLGVLEDDLVPCIECWCRDKLTVEMGYRGGTACCSSLNCPTTADNSSGHTYFLQYNMTYKPLTPALESSSLQYHLLDVVNGSVEHDILAELPGASVNVTAVGILDSRCPQKQPYGIAQCIAHQHIGGQCIELRFENGTTICKSCPVYGSSPSVDTAGNEHSYLVKMEHDTLQPVYMMEPGSIVELVSQYDASTNHYGVMSLFTLLLDQSWDPSCPGAQTDLAFGPRIGEDAGDAFGFYEGQGSSVLQDLGRRQVLALAGLQLAVWQPAGQVLAQDLDLADRSGTPGSSEAELPAAAPASARKAKRVRMETLSDSALSVAIYPEFKYNASGGGGVADLIPSSNPNRVNVKFDPKAMTIPDVTAATATWLGMPMLPGARIAITPSKFEGFIDKATGQVEMTFVAEFNFNFANNLYKAPPLLVTTNLTTEEINGSIRQGHGQRMNDKGVARLVGVAQVPKTTDTFINKFLMLPTETFAAMSSKFEFL
;
A
#
# COMPACT_ATOMS: atom_id res chain seq x y z
N MET A 1 -25.38 -72.93 -14.24
CA MET A 1 -26.71 -73.24 -14.81
C MET A 1 -27.54 -71.98 -14.67
N SER A 2 -28.06 -71.53 -15.81
CA SER A 2 -29.06 -70.51 -16.14
C SER A 2 -29.54 -69.45 -15.12
N VAL A 3 -29.56 -68.23 -15.68
CA VAL A 3 -30.27 -66.97 -15.39
C VAL A 3 -31.70 -67.12 -14.81
N VAL A 4 -32.05 -66.20 -13.89
CA VAL A 4 -33.39 -65.56 -13.78
C VAL A 4 -33.19 -64.05 -13.53
N VAL A 5 -33.90 -63.21 -14.27
CA VAL A 5 -33.92 -61.73 -14.19
C VAL A 5 -35.26 -61.24 -13.64
N ALA A 6 -35.24 -60.22 -12.77
CA ALA A 6 -36.17 -59.06 -12.58
C ALA A 6 -36.01 -58.53 -11.14
N SER A 7 -36.01 -57.24 -10.78
CA SER A 7 -36.18 -55.96 -11.47
C SER A 7 -35.68 -54.80 -10.57
N SER A 8 -35.41 -53.66 -11.23
CA SER A 8 -35.44 -52.25 -10.77
C SER A 8 -34.42 -51.73 -9.73
N GLY A 9 -33.49 -50.92 -10.26
CA GLY A 9 -33.39 -49.50 -9.86
C GLY A 9 -32.22 -49.11 -8.95
N SER A 10 -31.06 -48.82 -9.55
CA SER A 10 -30.29 -47.58 -9.35
C SER A 10 -29.00 -47.66 -10.17
N GLU A 11 -28.93 -46.84 -11.22
CA GLU A 11 -27.70 -46.57 -11.95
C GLU A 11 -26.71 -45.90 -11.00
N VAL A 12 -25.68 -46.64 -10.61
CA VAL A 12 -24.43 -46.05 -10.14
C VAL A 12 -23.75 -45.52 -11.40
N THR A 13 -23.90 -44.22 -11.66
CA THR A 13 -23.05 -43.56 -12.66
C THR A 13 -21.63 -43.54 -12.11
N ASN A 14 -20.76 -44.35 -12.71
CA ASN A 14 -19.32 -44.23 -12.52
C ASN A 14 -18.92 -42.80 -12.90
N VAL A 15 -18.59 -41.99 -11.90
CA VAL A 15 -17.91 -40.71 -12.10
C VAL A 15 -16.51 -41.07 -12.61
N THR A 16 -16.29 -40.96 -13.92
CA THR A 16 -14.93 -40.94 -14.47
C THR A 16 -14.25 -39.69 -13.93
N GLU A 17 -13.34 -39.89 -12.98
CA GLU A 17 -12.48 -38.84 -12.43
C GLU A 17 -11.78 -38.11 -13.58
N ALA A 18 -11.91 -36.78 -13.62
CA ALA A 18 -11.35 -35.95 -14.66
C ALA A 18 -9.80 -36.00 -14.62
N GLU A 19 -9.18 -36.31 -15.76
CA GLU A 19 -7.72 -36.43 -15.88
C GLU A 19 -7.03 -35.09 -15.55
N THR A 20 -6.09 -35.11 -14.60
CA THR A 20 -5.29 -33.94 -14.20
C THR A 20 -3.82 -34.16 -14.58
N LEU A 21 -3.29 -33.30 -15.46
CA LEU A 21 -1.90 -33.35 -15.91
C LEU A 21 -1.07 -32.25 -15.26
N THR A 22 0.07 -32.60 -14.68
CA THR A 22 0.98 -31.61 -14.10
C THR A 22 1.97 -31.10 -15.15
N VAL A 23 1.99 -29.79 -15.37
CA VAL A 23 2.85 -29.14 -16.36
C VAL A 23 4.30 -29.17 -15.89
N GLY A 24 5.20 -29.71 -16.72
CA GLY A 24 6.63 -29.85 -16.40
C GLY A 24 6.95 -31.00 -15.42
N ASN A 25 5.98 -31.87 -15.11
CA ASN A 25 6.13 -32.99 -14.17
C ASN A 25 6.70 -32.51 -12.81
N SER A 26 7.74 -33.18 -12.30
CA SER A 26 8.39 -32.82 -11.03
C SER A 26 9.12 -31.47 -11.06
N SER A 27 9.42 -30.93 -12.24
CA SER A 27 10.11 -29.65 -12.40
C SER A 27 9.15 -28.45 -12.40
N GLY A 28 7.85 -28.71 -12.58
CA GLY A 28 6.82 -27.67 -12.60
C GLY A 28 6.96 -26.68 -13.77
N TRP A 29 6.34 -25.52 -13.60
CA TRP A 29 6.40 -24.39 -14.51
C TRP A 29 7.63 -23.52 -14.20
N ALA A 30 8.80 -23.91 -14.70
CA ALA A 30 10.10 -23.27 -14.48
C ALA A 30 10.91 -23.01 -15.77
N LEU A 31 11.99 -22.21 -15.65
CA LEU A 31 13.00 -21.99 -16.70
C LEU A 31 13.88 -23.22 -16.91
N GLY A 32 14.35 -23.42 -18.15
CA GLY A 32 15.22 -24.56 -18.50
C GLY A 32 14.49 -25.91 -18.62
N VAL A 33 13.16 -25.91 -18.51
CA VAL A 33 12.29 -27.06 -18.79
C VAL A 33 11.88 -27.03 -20.26
N ASP A 34 12.00 -28.17 -20.94
CA ASP A 34 11.54 -28.34 -22.33
C ASP A 34 10.07 -28.80 -22.36
N TYR A 35 9.15 -27.85 -22.55
CA TYR A 35 7.71 -28.13 -22.57
C TYR A 35 7.27 -28.77 -23.89
N GLN A 36 7.18 -30.10 -23.87
CA GLN A 36 6.59 -30.85 -24.97
C GLN A 36 5.06 -30.62 -25.04
N PRO A 37 4.45 -30.58 -26.25
CA PRO A 37 3.02 -30.39 -26.39
C PRO A 37 2.22 -31.46 -25.63
N LEU A 38 1.24 -31.04 -24.83
CA LEU A 38 0.36 -31.94 -24.07
C LEU A 38 -0.97 -32.16 -24.78
N THR A 39 -1.63 -33.29 -24.52
CA THR A 39 -2.99 -33.58 -25.01
C THR A 39 -3.89 -33.85 -23.81
N LEU A 40 -5.06 -33.21 -23.77
CA LEU A 40 -6.00 -33.27 -22.65
C LEU A 40 -7.44 -33.36 -23.19
N ALA A 41 -8.32 -34.16 -22.60
CA ALA A 41 -9.73 -34.16 -23.01
C ALA A 41 -10.50 -32.97 -22.41
N VAL A 42 -11.61 -32.56 -23.04
CA VAL A 42 -12.55 -31.60 -22.43
C VAL A 42 -13.01 -32.12 -21.06
N GLY A 43 -12.94 -31.26 -20.04
CA GLY A 43 -13.20 -31.56 -18.63
C GLY A 43 -11.95 -31.94 -17.83
N GLY A 44 -10.84 -32.28 -18.48
CA GLY A 44 -9.55 -32.50 -17.83
C GLY A 44 -8.91 -31.19 -17.35
N SER A 45 -7.93 -31.29 -16.45
CA SER A 45 -7.23 -30.12 -15.91
C SER A 45 -5.71 -30.15 -16.12
N LEU A 46 -5.10 -28.97 -16.26
CA LEU A 46 -3.66 -28.76 -16.21
C LEU A 46 -3.29 -28.08 -14.90
N GLN A 47 -2.36 -28.67 -14.15
CA GLN A 47 -1.78 -28.07 -12.95
C GLN A 47 -0.45 -27.43 -13.29
N PHE A 48 -0.41 -26.11 -13.23
CA PHE A 48 0.81 -25.32 -13.24
C PHE A 48 1.24 -25.10 -11.79
N ALA A 49 2.50 -25.32 -11.47
CA ALA A 49 3.06 -25.07 -10.15
C ALA A 49 4.44 -24.43 -10.28
N TRP A 50 4.70 -23.40 -9.48
CA TRP A 50 5.96 -22.66 -9.48
C TRP A 50 6.19 -21.97 -8.13
N GLU A 51 7.43 -21.57 -7.86
CA GLU A 51 7.75 -20.83 -6.65
C GLU A 51 7.25 -19.38 -6.75
N ARG A 52 6.64 -18.87 -5.67
CA ARG A 52 5.99 -17.55 -5.64
C ARG A 52 6.93 -16.46 -6.15
N GLY A 53 6.44 -15.62 -7.05
CA GLY A 53 7.19 -14.50 -7.61
C GLY A 53 8.07 -14.84 -8.82
N GLN A 54 8.24 -16.12 -9.18
CA GLN A 54 9.15 -16.50 -10.27
C GLN A 54 8.47 -16.52 -11.65
N HIS A 55 7.24 -17.01 -11.70
CA HIS A 55 6.55 -17.31 -12.95
C HIS A 55 5.08 -16.88 -12.88
N ASN A 56 4.45 -16.81 -14.04
CA ASN A 56 3.03 -16.57 -14.17
C ASN A 56 2.50 -17.41 -15.35
N VAL A 57 1.18 -17.50 -15.47
CA VAL A 57 0.52 -18.25 -16.55
C VAL A 57 -0.37 -17.30 -17.33
N VAL A 58 0.02 -17.04 -18.57
CA VAL A 58 -0.74 -16.21 -19.51
C VAL A 58 -1.23 -17.11 -20.64
N GLN A 59 -2.52 -17.13 -20.89
CA GLN A 59 -3.08 -17.77 -22.07
C GLN A 59 -2.92 -16.83 -23.26
N ILE A 60 -2.37 -17.36 -24.34
CA ILE A 60 -2.08 -16.61 -25.56
C ILE A 60 -2.73 -17.27 -26.77
N ASP A 61 -2.98 -16.49 -27.82
CA ASP A 61 -3.71 -16.93 -29.02
C ASP A 61 -2.89 -17.82 -29.96
N SER A 62 -1.57 -17.87 -29.78
CA SER A 62 -0.63 -18.57 -30.65
C SER A 62 0.64 -18.95 -29.89
N ALA A 63 1.38 -19.95 -30.37
CA ALA A 63 2.66 -20.36 -29.79
C ALA A 63 3.81 -19.37 -30.11
N SER A 64 3.66 -18.10 -29.72
CA SER A 64 4.62 -17.03 -29.97
C SER A 64 4.67 -16.07 -28.79
N CYS A 65 5.88 -15.72 -28.34
CA CYS A 65 6.05 -14.75 -27.25
C CYS A 65 5.57 -13.34 -27.61
N ASN A 66 5.40 -13.02 -28.90
CA ASN A 66 4.82 -11.75 -29.32
C ASN A 66 3.32 -11.67 -28.96
N ALA A 67 2.63 -12.81 -28.82
CA ALA A 67 1.23 -12.86 -28.44
C ALA A 67 0.98 -12.51 -26.96
N LEU A 68 2.03 -12.38 -26.15
CA LEU A 68 1.91 -11.89 -24.77
C LEU A 68 1.37 -10.46 -24.70
N ALA A 69 1.50 -9.66 -25.77
CA ALA A 69 0.93 -8.31 -25.85
C ALA A 69 -0.60 -8.29 -25.81
N HIS A 70 -1.25 -9.41 -26.15
CA HIS A 70 -2.71 -9.59 -26.16
C HIS A 70 -3.14 -10.80 -25.31
N GLY A 71 -2.25 -11.28 -24.44
CA GLY A 71 -2.48 -12.47 -23.63
C GLY A 71 -3.37 -12.19 -22.43
N ASN A 72 -4.19 -13.17 -22.05
CA ASN A 72 -5.01 -13.13 -20.85
C ASN A 72 -4.24 -13.74 -19.67
N VAL A 73 -3.99 -12.95 -18.62
CA VAL A 73 -3.27 -13.43 -17.44
C VAL A 73 -4.21 -14.27 -16.58
N LEU A 74 -3.97 -15.58 -16.55
CA LEU A 74 -4.80 -16.53 -15.80
C LEU A 74 -4.33 -16.69 -14.36
N ALA A 75 -3.03 -16.58 -14.14
CA ALA A 75 -2.42 -16.53 -12.82
C ALA A 75 -1.18 -15.64 -12.87
N GLY A 76 -1.07 -14.73 -11.91
CA GLY A 76 0.01 -13.78 -11.77
C GLY A 76 1.19 -14.30 -10.93
N LEU A 77 2.11 -13.41 -10.61
CA LEU A 77 3.32 -13.73 -9.84
C LEU A 77 3.03 -14.01 -8.35
N ALA A 78 1.84 -13.66 -7.86
CA ALA A 78 1.42 -13.85 -6.46
C ALA A 78 0.94 -15.27 -6.17
N GLN A 79 0.44 -15.96 -7.19
CA GLN A 79 0.06 -17.37 -7.14
C GLN A 79 1.32 -18.26 -7.18
N THR A 80 1.23 -19.47 -6.62
CA THR A 80 2.25 -20.54 -6.69
C THR A 80 1.78 -21.73 -7.50
N SER A 81 0.50 -21.75 -7.82
CA SER A 81 -0.10 -22.78 -8.65
C SER A 81 -1.33 -22.23 -9.34
N TYR A 82 -1.68 -22.83 -10.47
CA TYR A 82 -2.89 -22.54 -11.19
C TYR A 82 -3.41 -23.80 -11.86
N SER A 83 -4.70 -24.07 -11.68
CA SER A 83 -5.37 -25.17 -12.36
C SER A 83 -6.21 -24.62 -13.50
N TYR A 84 -5.87 -25.00 -14.72
CA TYR A 84 -6.66 -24.71 -15.91
C TYR A 84 -7.58 -25.89 -16.23
N ILE A 85 -8.89 -25.67 -16.34
CA ILE A 85 -9.84 -26.70 -16.77
C ILE A 85 -10.15 -26.50 -18.26
N ALA A 86 -9.93 -27.54 -19.05
CA ALA A 86 -10.17 -27.49 -20.50
C ALA A 86 -11.66 -27.60 -20.81
N THR A 87 -12.29 -26.51 -21.27
CA THR A 87 -13.74 -26.48 -21.56
C THR A 87 -14.10 -26.60 -23.04
N THR A 88 -13.15 -26.32 -23.94
CA THR A 88 -13.39 -26.31 -25.39
C THR A 88 -12.31 -27.09 -26.15
N PRO A 89 -12.68 -27.95 -27.13
CA PRO A 89 -11.72 -28.64 -27.98
C PRO A 89 -10.91 -27.65 -28.84
N GLY A 90 -9.62 -27.90 -29.01
CA GLY A 90 -8.74 -27.06 -29.83
C GLY A 90 -7.33 -26.90 -29.26
N SER A 91 -6.45 -26.25 -30.01
CA SER A 91 -5.12 -25.90 -29.53
C SER A 91 -5.18 -24.68 -28.62
N GLN A 92 -4.70 -24.83 -27.38
CA GLN A 92 -4.51 -23.78 -26.39
C GLN A 92 -3.01 -23.53 -26.20
N TYR A 93 -2.63 -22.29 -25.89
CA TYR A 93 -1.23 -21.90 -25.69
C TYR A 93 -1.08 -21.12 -24.38
N PHE A 94 -0.02 -21.43 -23.65
CA PHE A 94 0.28 -20.80 -22.35
C PHE A 94 1.73 -20.34 -22.33
N ALA A 95 2.01 -19.17 -21.77
CA ALA A 95 3.36 -18.64 -21.66
C ALA A 95 3.57 -17.87 -20.35
N CYS A 96 4.84 -17.71 -19.98
CA CYS A 96 5.25 -16.86 -18.87
C CYS A 96 5.58 -15.46 -19.41
N SER A 97 4.85 -14.43 -18.97
CA SER A 97 5.07 -13.04 -19.41
C SER A 97 6.16 -12.30 -18.64
N VAL A 98 6.76 -12.94 -17.63
CA VAL A 98 7.96 -12.41 -16.96
C VAL A 98 9.06 -12.14 -17.99
N PRO A 99 9.69 -10.94 -17.99
CA PRO A 99 10.61 -10.55 -19.05
C PRO A 99 11.70 -11.57 -19.32
N GLY A 100 11.82 -12.01 -20.58
CA GLY A 100 12.80 -12.99 -21.04
C GLY A 100 12.41 -14.46 -20.81
N HIS A 101 11.38 -14.77 -20.00
CA HIS A 101 11.05 -16.15 -19.64
C HIS A 101 10.38 -16.93 -20.78
N CYS A 102 9.42 -16.31 -21.49
CA CYS A 102 8.85 -16.92 -22.68
C CYS A 102 9.92 -17.16 -23.76
N SER A 103 10.79 -16.17 -24.02
CA SER A 103 11.89 -16.30 -24.99
C SER A 103 12.95 -17.33 -24.57
N ALA A 104 13.03 -17.64 -23.28
CA ALA A 104 13.85 -18.70 -22.72
C ALA A 104 13.16 -20.08 -22.68
N GLY A 105 11.98 -20.22 -23.31
CA GLY A 105 11.32 -21.51 -23.52
C GLY A 105 10.09 -21.79 -22.65
N MET A 106 9.67 -20.87 -21.77
CA MET A 106 8.44 -21.03 -20.97
C MET A 106 7.18 -20.73 -21.78
N LEU A 107 6.92 -21.62 -22.73
CA LEU A 107 5.84 -21.59 -23.69
C LEU A 107 5.33 -23.03 -23.88
N LEU A 108 4.07 -23.27 -23.56
CA LEU A 108 3.43 -24.59 -23.63
C LEU A 108 2.29 -24.55 -24.65
N ARG A 109 2.25 -25.59 -25.49
CA ARG A 109 1.10 -25.89 -26.36
C ARG A 109 0.32 -27.07 -25.80
N VAL A 110 -1.01 -26.94 -25.76
CA VAL A 110 -1.92 -27.99 -25.30
C VAL A 110 -2.96 -28.26 -26.37
N ASN A 111 -3.16 -29.51 -26.73
CA ASN A 111 -4.21 -29.93 -27.65
C ASN A 111 -5.38 -30.52 -26.87
N VAL A 112 -6.50 -29.80 -26.82
CA VAL A 112 -7.70 -30.27 -26.15
C VAL A 112 -8.53 -31.12 -27.12
N THR A 113 -8.72 -32.41 -26.82
CA THR A 113 -9.56 -33.32 -27.63
C THR A 113 -11.00 -33.27 -27.17
N GLY A 114 -11.93 -33.20 -28.12
CA GLY A 114 -13.36 -33.31 -27.83
C GLY A 114 -13.78 -34.77 -27.65
N ASN A 115 -14.63 -35.05 -26.66
CA ASN A 115 -15.38 -36.30 -26.66
C ASN A 115 -16.27 -36.33 -27.90
N SER A 116 -16.06 -37.32 -28.77
CA SER A 116 -16.91 -37.54 -29.92
C SER A 116 -18.31 -37.95 -29.45
N ALA A 117 -19.27 -37.03 -29.51
CA ALA A 117 -20.68 -37.34 -29.64
C ALA A 117 -21.25 -36.54 -30.83
N VAL A 118 -21.30 -37.25 -31.97
CA VAL A 118 -22.13 -37.05 -33.18
C VAL A 118 -22.01 -35.70 -33.92
N ALA A 119 -21.37 -35.76 -35.09
CA ALA A 119 -21.27 -34.69 -36.08
C ALA A 119 -22.63 -34.29 -36.69
N PRO A 120 -22.88 -33.00 -37.00
CA PRO A 120 -23.90 -32.62 -37.98
C PRO A 120 -23.35 -32.80 -39.40
N ALA A 121 -24.19 -33.29 -40.32
CA ALA A 121 -23.89 -33.51 -41.73
C ALA A 121 -23.75 -32.18 -42.52
N PRO A 122 -23.07 -32.17 -43.70
CA PRO A 122 -22.54 -30.95 -44.32
C PRO A 122 -23.53 -30.17 -45.20
N ALA A 123 -23.08 -28.95 -45.51
CA ALA A 123 -23.77 -27.81 -46.12
C ALA A 123 -24.32 -27.99 -47.55
N PHE A 124 -25.31 -27.16 -47.88
CA PHE A 124 -25.60 -26.69 -49.23
C PHE A 124 -25.60 -25.15 -49.27
N ALA A 125 -25.00 -24.58 -50.32
CA ALA A 125 -25.02 -23.17 -50.73
C ALA A 125 -25.57 -23.11 -52.18
N PRO A 126 -25.63 -21.94 -52.86
CA PRO A 126 -26.12 -20.60 -52.51
C PRO A 126 -27.19 -20.09 -53.53
N SER A 127 -27.88 -18.97 -53.29
CA SER A 127 -28.29 -18.06 -54.39
C SER A 127 -28.72 -16.66 -53.94
N SER A 128 -28.51 -15.72 -54.87
CA SER A 128 -28.45 -14.25 -54.85
C SER A 128 -29.78 -13.49 -54.86
N ALA A 129 -29.81 -12.25 -54.33
CA ALA A 129 -30.02 -10.98 -55.08
C ALA A 129 -30.34 -9.75 -54.16
N GLN A 130 -29.76 -8.61 -54.54
CA GLN A 130 -29.80 -7.21 -54.04
C GLN A 130 -31.18 -6.50 -54.20
N PRO A 131 -31.36 -5.16 -54.00
CA PRO A 131 -31.16 -4.24 -52.83
C PRO A 131 -32.43 -3.36 -52.54
N GLN A 132 -32.44 -2.53 -51.47
CA GLN A 132 -32.74 -1.05 -51.50
C GLN A 132 -33.21 -0.42 -50.17
N ASN A 133 -32.50 0.66 -49.81
CA ASN A 133 -32.88 2.00 -49.31
C ASN A 133 -33.85 2.30 -48.13
N GLU A 134 -33.28 3.09 -47.20
CA GLU A 134 -33.73 4.37 -46.61
C GLU A 134 -34.95 4.50 -45.66
N THR A 135 -34.63 5.09 -44.49
CA THR A 135 -35.32 6.16 -43.71
C THR A 135 -36.40 5.88 -42.64
N SER A 136 -36.07 6.41 -41.46
CA SER A 136 -36.88 7.10 -40.42
C SER A 136 -37.86 6.33 -39.50
N ALA A 137 -37.72 6.64 -38.20
CA ALA A 137 -38.43 6.15 -37.01
C ALA A 137 -39.95 6.42 -37.00
N PRO A 138 -40.73 5.84 -36.07
CA PRO A 138 -40.80 6.37 -34.69
C PRO A 138 -40.89 5.31 -33.57
N ALA A 139 -40.67 5.78 -32.35
CA ALA A 139 -40.84 5.07 -31.10
C ALA A 139 -42.31 4.71 -30.80
N SER A 140 -42.53 3.54 -30.20
CA SER A 140 -43.41 3.25 -29.05
C SER A 140 -43.92 1.80 -29.07
N ALA A 141 -44.10 1.26 -27.87
CA ALA A 141 -44.77 -0.01 -27.51
C ALA A 141 -43.88 -1.21 -27.10
N LEU A 142 -42.80 -0.98 -26.35
CA LEU A 142 -42.14 -2.04 -25.57
C LEU A 142 -41.76 -1.65 -24.11
N ASP A 143 -42.29 -0.53 -23.60
CA ASP A 143 -41.97 -0.04 -22.24
C ASP A 143 -43.05 -0.34 -21.18
N GLN A 144 -43.93 -1.32 -21.41
CA GLN A 144 -44.96 -1.69 -20.42
C GLN A 144 -44.94 -3.14 -19.92
N GLU A 145 -43.98 -3.98 -20.35
CA GLU A 145 -43.85 -5.36 -19.82
C GLU A 145 -42.57 -5.62 -18.98
N LEU A 146 -41.68 -4.64 -18.80
CA LEU A 146 -40.44 -4.85 -18.01
C LEU A 146 -40.57 -4.54 -16.51
N LEU A 147 -41.69 -3.96 -16.04
CA LEU A 147 -41.93 -3.67 -14.62
C LEU A 147 -42.57 -4.82 -13.82
N ALA A 148 -42.95 -5.94 -14.46
CA ALA A 148 -43.71 -7.02 -13.80
C ALA A 148 -42.96 -8.34 -13.60
N ALA A 149 -41.74 -8.49 -14.13
CA ALA A 149 -40.97 -9.72 -13.97
C ALA A 149 -39.80 -9.48 -13.00
N GLY A 150 -40.00 -9.85 -11.73
CA GLY A 150 -38.89 -10.02 -10.79
C GLY A 150 -37.86 -10.98 -11.38
N PHE A 151 -36.73 -10.44 -11.80
CA PHE A 151 -35.61 -11.21 -12.32
C PHE A 151 -34.58 -11.39 -11.21
N LEU A 152 -34.38 -12.63 -10.78
CA LEU A 152 -33.11 -13.36 -10.97
C LEU A 152 -33.43 -14.88 -10.96
N PRO A 153 -33.11 -15.65 -12.02
CA PRO A 153 -32.97 -17.09 -11.88
C PRO A 153 -31.62 -17.38 -11.22
N ALA A 154 -31.62 -18.29 -10.24
CA ALA A 154 -30.40 -18.85 -9.67
C ALA A 154 -29.63 -19.61 -10.77
N THR A 155 -28.53 -19.02 -11.24
CA THR A 155 -27.53 -19.69 -12.08
C THR A 155 -26.14 -19.41 -11.52
N SER A 156 -25.37 -20.47 -11.36
CA SER A 156 -24.00 -20.51 -10.87
C SER A 156 -23.05 -19.48 -11.52
N ASN A 157 -22.32 -18.76 -10.66
CA ASN A 157 -21.05 -18.05 -10.83
C ASN A 157 -20.71 -17.52 -12.24
N ALA A 158 -21.17 -16.30 -12.51
CA ALA A 158 -20.61 -15.40 -13.51
C ALA A 158 -20.47 -14.01 -12.86
N ASP A 159 -19.32 -13.35 -13.03
CA ASP A 159 -18.99 -12.02 -12.50
C ASP A 159 -20.14 -11.02 -12.74
N ILE A 160 -20.86 -10.60 -11.69
CA ILE A 160 -21.93 -9.60 -11.81
C ILE A 160 -21.26 -8.21 -11.89
N PRO A 161 -21.31 -7.52 -13.04
CA PRO A 161 -20.72 -6.19 -13.16
C PRO A 161 -21.53 -5.15 -12.37
N GLY A 162 -20.85 -4.11 -11.89
CA GLY A 162 -21.53 -2.96 -11.31
C GLY A 162 -22.39 -2.20 -12.33
N TYR A 163 -23.46 -1.55 -11.88
CA TYR A 163 -24.37 -0.78 -12.72
C TYR A 163 -25.04 0.38 -11.98
N CYS A 164 -25.52 1.39 -12.72
CA CYS A 164 -26.39 2.44 -12.20
C CYS A 164 -27.81 2.29 -12.77
N LYS A 165 -28.83 2.55 -11.95
CA LYS A 165 -30.22 2.70 -12.38
C LYS A 165 -30.39 4.01 -13.14
N ASP A 166 -31.48 4.14 -13.89
CA ASP A 166 -31.82 5.40 -14.55
C ASP A 166 -31.99 6.54 -13.52
N PRO A 167 -31.40 7.72 -13.77
CA PRO A 167 -31.59 8.88 -12.90
C PRO A 167 -33.06 9.32 -12.86
N VAL A 168 -33.57 9.60 -11.66
CA VAL A 168 -34.96 10.04 -11.45
C VAL A 168 -35.00 11.36 -10.67
N PRO A 169 -36.06 12.18 -10.78
CA PRO A 169 -36.22 13.35 -9.94
C PRO A 169 -36.19 12.99 -8.44
N ASP A 170 -35.49 13.79 -7.64
CA ASP A 170 -35.44 13.60 -6.20
C ASP A 170 -36.71 14.18 -5.52
N PRO A 171 -37.48 13.37 -4.77
CA PRO A 171 -38.70 13.83 -4.12
C PRO A 171 -38.44 14.72 -2.89
N GLU A 172 -37.26 14.60 -2.26
CA GLU A 172 -36.84 15.37 -1.09
C GLU A 172 -36.17 16.69 -1.51
N TYR A 173 -35.54 16.71 -2.70
CA TYR A 173 -34.79 17.85 -3.24
C TYR A 173 -35.35 18.33 -4.58
N PRO A 174 -36.32 19.27 -4.59
CA PRO A 174 -36.88 19.80 -5.82
C PRO A 174 -35.81 20.37 -6.77
N GLY A 175 -35.83 19.90 -8.02
CA GLY A 175 -34.87 20.32 -9.05
C GLY A 175 -33.52 19.58 -9.01
N TYR A 176 -33.35 18.61 -8.09
CA TYR A 176 -32.26 17.66 -8.12
C TYR A 176 -32.70 16.34 -8.74
N THR A 177 -31.72 15.63 -9.29
CA THR A 177 -31.83 14.27 -9.79
C THR A 177 -31.15 13.35 -8.79
N ARG A 178 -31.76 12.20 -8.51
CA ARG A 178 -31.16 11.11 -7.74
C ARG A 178 -30.88 9.91 -8.63
N VAL A 179 -29.78 9.24 -8.37
CA VAL A 179 -29.38 7.99 -9.02
C VAL A 179 -28.89 6.99 -7.98
N THR A 180 -29.20 5.72 -8.20
CA THR A 180 -28.76 4.60 -7.36
C THR A 180 -27.87 3.69 -8.18
N CYS A 181 -26.69 3.40 -7.65
CA CYS A 181 -25.69 2.58 -8.29
C CYS A 181 -25.28 1.41 -7.38
N TYR A 182 -24.80 0.34 -8.01
CA TYR A 182 -24.34 -0.88 -7.37
C TYR A 182 -22.94 -1.21 -7.90
N GLY A 183 -22.01 -1.48 -7.00
CA GLY A 183 -20.73 -2.10 -7.35
C GLY A 183 -20.91 -3.53 -7.88
N PRO A 184 -19.83 -4.17 -8.36
CA PRO A 184 -19.83 -5.60 -8.68
C PRO A 184 -20.20 -6.46 -7.47
N GLY A 185 -20.79 -7.63 -7.74
CA GLY A 185 -21.14 -8.60 -6.69
C GLY A 185 -19.90 -9.26 -6.09
N ILE A 186 -19.87 -9.38 -4.76
CA ILE A 186 -18.76 -9.98 -4.02
C ILE A 186 -19.28 -11.15 -3.19
N ASP A 187 -18.80 -12.34 -3.50
CA ASP A 187 -19.12 -13.53 -2.72
C ASP A 187 -18.23 -13.59 -1.48
N VAL A 188 -18.84 -13.61 -0.30
CA VAL A 188 -18.11 -13.67 0.98
C VAL A 188 -18.72 -14.76 1.85
N ALA A 189 -17.98 -15.84 2.05
CA ALA A 189 -18.39 -16.94 2.92
C ALA A 189 -18.35 -16.53 4.40
N PRO A 190 -19.09 -17.20 5.30
CA PRO A 190 -19.00 -16.96 6.73
C PRO A 190 -17.56 -17.02 7.26
N GLY A 191 -17.19 -16.06 8.10
CA GLY A 191 -15.83 -15.92 8.64
C GLY A 191 -14.78 -15.48 7.62
N GLN A 192 -15.12 -15.34 6.34
CA GLN A 192 -14.16 -14.93 5.33
C GLN A 192 -13.83 -13.44 5.45
N VAL A 193 -12.56 -13.12 5.29
CA VAL A 193 -12.08 -11.75 5.13
C VAL A 193 -11.68 -11.54 3.68
N VAL A 194 -12.20 -10.50 3.05
CA VAL A 194 -11.91 -10.16 1.66
C VAL A 194 -11.36 -8.74 1.58
N ASN A 195 -10.37 -8.55 0.73
CA ASN A 195 -9.82 -7.25 0.40
C ASN A 195 -9.81 -7.11 -1.11
N TRP A 196 -10.77 -6.39 -1.67
CA TRP A 196 -11.06 -6.39 -3.10
C TRP A 196 -10.88 -5.01 -3.72
N PHE A 197 -10.33 -4.96 -4.94
CA PHE A 197 -10.23 -3.75 -5.76
C PHE A 197 -11.14 -3.86 -6.99
N TYR A 198 -12.06 -2.93 -7.17
CA TYR A 198 -12.97 -2.93 -8.32
C TYR A 198 -13.39 -1.52 -8.75
N GLU A 199 -13.80 -1.38 -10.01
CA GLU A 199 -14.34 -0.12 -10.53
C GLU A 199 -15.82 0.06 -10.18
N LEU A 200 -16.17 1.22 -9.64
CA LEU A 200 -17.57 1.64 -9.49
C LEU A 200 -18.13 2.23 -10.78
N PRO A 201 -19.42 2.04 -11.09
CA PRO A 201 -20.04 2.70 -12.24
C PRO A 201 -20.14 4.23 -12.04
N SER A 202 -19.98 5.01 -13.12
CA SER A 202 -20.17 6.46 -13.02
C SER A 202 -21.67 6.80 -13.02
N PRO A 203 -22.18 7.57 -12.03
CA PRO A 203 -23.55 8.08 -12.04
C PRO A 203 -23.75 9.30 -12.95
N PHE A 204 -22.67 9.89 -13.45
CA PHE A 204 -22.71 11.12 -14.23
C PHE A 204 -22.47 10.84 -15.72
N VAL A 205 -23.04 11.71 -16.55
CA VAL A 205 -22.77 11.69 -17.99
C VAL A 205 -21.35 12.21 -18.23
N ASP A 206 -20.63 11.55 -19.12
CA ASP A 206 -19.28 11.96 -19.54
C ASP A 206 -19.27 13.41 -20.02
N GLY A 207 -18.38 14.24 -19.49
CA GLY A 207 -18.28 15.66 -19.85
C GLY A 207 -18.92 16.63 -18.84
N ASP A 208 -19.87 16.16 -18.01
CA ASP A 208 -20.67 17.06 -17.18
C ASP A 208 -20.07 17.32 -15.79
N LEU A 209 -20.20 18.57 -15.34
CA LEU A 209 -20.00 18.97 -13.95
C LEU A 209 -21.33 18.94 -13.21
N ALA A 210 -21.35 18.28 -12.06
CA ALA A 210 -22.51 18.12 -11.21
C ALA A 210 -22.28 18.76 -9.84
N ALA A 211 -23.27 19.54 -9.39
CA ALA A 211 -23.36 19.96 -8.00
C ALA A 211 -24.03 18.84 -7.21
N VAL A 212 -23.24 18.09 -6.44
CA VAL A 212 -23.67 17.03 -5.54
C VAL A 212 -24.17 17.66 -4.25
N ALA A 213 -25.41 17.37 -3.87
CA ALA A 213 -26.02 17.84 -2.63
C ALA A 213 -26.11 16.76 -1.55
N LYS A 214 -26.18 15.49 -1.97
CA LYS A 214 -26.28 14.33 -1.09
C LYS A 214 -25.71 13.11 -1.81
N GLN A 215 -25.12 12.23 -1.04
CA GLN A 215 -24.57 10.95 -1.46
C GLN A 215 -24.86 9.98 -0.30
N THR A 216 -24.98 8.68 -0.51
CA THR A 216 -25.13 7.70 0.59
C THR A 216 -24.52 6.40 0.14
N SER A 217 -24.02 5.58 1.06
CA SER A 217 -23.56 4.23 0.73
C SER A 217 -23.99 3.23 1.80
N GLN A 218 -24.20 1.98 1.37
CA GLN A 218 -24.52 0.84 2.23
C GLN A 218 -24.22 -0.48 1.50
N LEU A 219 -24.04 -1.56 2.25
CA LEU A 219 -24.06 -2.90 1.67
C LEU A 219 -25.48 -3.45 1.58
N VAL A 220 -25.76 -4.11 0.47
CA VAL A 220 -26.99 -4.88 0.25
C VAL A 220 -26.67 -6.29 -0.22
N ASP A 221 -27.57 -7.24 0.02
CA ASP A 221 -27.49 -8.60 -0.52
C ASP A 221 -28.09 -8.68 -1.93
N GLU A 222 -28.13 -9.88 -2.51
CA GLU A 222 -28.71 -10.17 -3.82
C GLU A 222 -30.19 -9.80 -3.98
N THR A 223 -30.92 -9.62 -2.87
CA THR A 223 -32.32 -9.18 -2.87
C THR A 223 -32.46 -7.66 -2.78
N GLY A 224 -31.35 -6.94 -2.59
CA GLY A 224 -31.32 -5.50 -2.31
C GLY A 224 -31.65 -5.16 -0.85
N ARG A 225 -31.68 -6.15 0.06
CA ARG A 225 -31.89 -5.91 1.49
C ARG A 225 -30.61 -5.33 2.10
N PRO A 226 -30.68 -4.23 2.87
CA PRO A 226 -29.55 -3.74 3.64
C PRO A 226 -29.05 -4.81 4.63
N VAL A 227 -27.76 -5.12 4.57
CA VAL A 227 -27.16 -6.26 5.29
C VAL A 227 -26.56 -5.81 6.60
N PRO A 228 -26.94 -6.32 7.79
CA PRO A 228 -26.45 -5.87 9.11
C PRO A 228 -24.93 -5.96 9.31
N LEU A 229 -24.31 -5.08 10.14
CA LEU A 229 -22.87 -5.14 10.46
C LEU A 229 -22.48 -6.40 11.23
N SER A 230 -23.46 -6.99 11.93
CA SER A 230 -23.36 -8.30 12.58
C SER A 230 -23.40 -9.49 11.61
N GLU A 231 -23.60 -9.24 10.32
CA GLU A 231 -23.49 -10.22 9.24
C GLU A 231 -22.23 -9.96 8.41
N ILE A 232 -22.10 -8.75 7.85
CA ILE A 232 -20.90 -8.29 7.16
C ILE A 232 -20.44 -6.99 7.77
N TYR A 233 -19.26 -7.02 8.38
CA TYR A 233 -18.57 -5.83 8.85
C TYR A 233 -17.76 -5.21 7.71
N VAL A 234 -17.93 -3.90 7.51
CA VAL A 234 -17.14 -3.12 6.56
C VAL A 234 -15.97 -2.55 7.35
N HIS A 235 -14.78 -3.12 7.22
CA HIS A 235 -13.63 -2.62 7.97
C HIS A 235 -13.11 -1.31 7.38
N HIS A 236 -12.99 -1.24 6.06
CA HIS A 236 -12.77 0.01 5.36
C HIS A 236 -13.20 -0.10 3.90
N PHE A 237 -13.36 1.06 3.28
CA PHE A 237 -13.28 1.15 1.84
C PHE A 237 -12.63 2.46 1.42
N PHE A 238 -11.77 2.39 0.41
CA PHE A 238 -10.92 3.49 -0.02
C PHE A 238 -11.06 3.69 -1.52
N GLY A 239 -11.49 4.87 -1.95
CA GLY A 239 -11.64 5.21 -3.36
C GLY A 239 -10.69 6.32 -3.82
N ALA A 240 -10.28 6.24 -5.08
CA ALA A 240 -9.57 7.32 -5.75
C ALA A 240 -10.55 8.30 -6.45
N ALA A 241 -11.64 8.72 -5.79
CA ALA A 241 -12.49 9.81 -6.30
C ALA A 241 -13.49 10.32 -5.26
N SER A 242 -13.98 11.54 -5.47
CA SER A 242 -15.18 12.18 -4.87
C SER A 242 -16.48 11.38 -4.95
N LEU A 243 -16.47 10.19 -5.55
CA LEU A 243 -17.69 9.47 -5.88
C LEU A 243 -18.34 8.83 -4.65
N ILE A 244 -17.53 8.27 -3.76
CA ILE A 244 -17.99 7.78 -2.46
C ILE A 244 -16.99 8.18 -1.38
N ASN A 245 -17.36 9.18 -0.60
CA ASN A 245 -16.74 9.57 0.65
C ASN A 245 -17.30 8.70 1.79
N ALA A 246 -16.76 7.50 1.96
CA ALA A 246 -16.95 6.76 3.19
C ALA A 246 -15.79 5.78 3.40
N GLU A 247 -15.49 5.47 4.66
CA GLU A 247 -14.17 4.97 5.09
C GLU A 247 -14.26 3.64 5.85
N GLY A 248 -15.46 3.16 6.16
CA GLY A 248 -15.70 1.93 6.95
C GLY A 248 -17.13 1.77 7.48
N ALA A 249 -17.27 1.01 8.57
CA ALA A 249 -18.54 0.69 9.23
C ALA A 249 -19.20 1.93 9.87
N GLU A 250 -18.38 2.89 10.28
CA GLU A 250 -18.75 4.19 10.84
C GLU A 250 -19.38 5.14 9.84
N LEU A 251 -19.33 4.80 8.54
CA LEU A 251 -19.98 5.58 7.50
C LEU A 251 -21.16 4.85 6.80
N ARG A 252 -21.65 3.78 7.41
CA ARG A 252 -22.76 2.98 6.93
C ARG A 252 -24.10 3.70 7.09
N GLY A 253 -24.80 3.94 5.98
CA GLY A 253 -26.07 4.67 6.03
C GLY A 253 -25.91 6.16 6.36
N THR A 254 -24.70 6.64 6.64
CA THR A 254 -24.34 8.06 6.66
C THR A 254 -23.85 8.46 5.28
N MET A 255 -24.82 8.89 4.47
CA MET A 255 -25.14 10.32 4.59
C MET A 255 -26.66 10.46 4.69
N THR A 256 -27.22 9.84 5.72
CA THR A 256 -28.39 10.42 6.37
C THR A 256 -28.00 11.79 6.86
N ASN A 257 -28.40 12.79 6.08
CA ASN A 257 -28.65 14.19 6.41
C ASN A 257 -28.15 14.70 7.78
N PRO A 258 -27.40 15.82 7.81
CA PRO A 258 -27.76 16.96 6.98
C PRO A 258 -26.90 17.03 5.73
N LEU A 259 -27.59 17.25 4.62
CA LEU A 259 -27.31 18.31 3.67
C LEU A 259 -26.08 19.11 4.03
N LEU A 260 -25.18 19.19 3.07
CA LEU A 260 -24.35 20.38 2.97
C LEU A 260 -25.28 21.59 3.22
N PRO A 261 -25.02 22.40 4.25
CA PRO A 261 -25.99 23.37 4.74
C PRO A 261 -26.49 24.21 3.56
N GLN A 262 -27.80 24.24 3.26
CA GLN A 262 -28.23 24.97 2.05
C GLN A 262 -27.71 26.42 2.06
N PRO A 263 -27.23 26.96 0.93
CA PRO A 263 -27.27 26.42 -0.44
C PRO A 263 -26.04 25.57 -0.85
N HIS A 264 -25.24 25.11 0.10
CA HIS A 264 -23.95 24.50 -0.18
C HIS A 264 -24.04 23.16 -0.94
N ASN A 265 -23.00 22.87 -1.73
CA ASN A 265 -22.87 21.65 -2.54
C ASN A 265 -21.39 21.24 -2.66
N THR A 266 -21.11 20.06 -3.20
CA THR A 266 -19.77 19.68 -3.66
C THR A 266 -19.77 19.50 -5.16
N ILE A 267 -18.61 19.64 -5.81
CA ILE A 267 -18.52 19.54 -7.26
C ILE A 267 -18.02 18.13 -7.63
N GLY A 268 -18.80 17.41 -8.43
CA GLY A 268 -18.42 16.16 -9.08
C GLY A 268 -18.16 16.38 -10.57
N ASN A 269 -17.17 15.69 -11.14
CA ASN A 269 -16.83 15.77 -12.57
C ASN A 269 -16.93 14.38 -13.21
N GLY A 270 -17.93 14.19 -14.08
CA GLY A 270 -18.15 12.93 -14.78
C GLY A 270 -16.99 12.51 -15.69
N SER A 271 -16.25 13.48 -16.24
CA SER A 271 -15.10 13.21 -17.12
C SER A 271 -13.89 12.67 -16.37
N VAL A 272 -13.68 13.13 -15.14
CA VAL A 272 -12.60 12.68 -14.24
C VAL A 272 -12.87 11.24 -13.80
N LEU A 273 -14.14 10.93 -13.56
CA LEU A 273 -14.64 9.58 -13.27
C LEU A 273 -14.64 8.64 -14.48
N ASN A 274 -14.09 9.02 -15.64
CA ASN A 274 -13.98 8.09 -16.78
C ASN A 274 -12.65 7.31 -16.80
N THR A 275 -11.72 7.65 -15.92
CA THR A 275 -10.47 6.91 -15.79
C THR A 275 -10.63 5.75 -14.79
N THR A 276 -10.16 4.56 -15.18
CA THR A 276 -10.17 3.35 -14.35
C THR A 276 -9.55 3.59 -12.98
N ASP A 277 -8.43 4.33 -12.92
CA ASP A 277 -7.74 4.62 -11.68
C ASP A 277 -8.61 5.37 -10.67
N ILE A 278 -9.48 6.27 -11.15
CA ILE A 278 -10.32 7.12 -10.30
C ILE A 278 -11.58 6.36 -9.85
N ARG A 279 -12.18 5.53 -10.72
CA ARG A 279 -13.35 4.71 -10.35
C ARG A 279 -13.01 3.53 -9.45
N THR A 280 -11.74 3.19 -9.29
CA THR A 280 -11.35 2.04 -8.50
C THR A 280 -11.52 2.33 -7.01
N VAL A 281 -12.26 1.46 -6.34
CA VAL A 281 -12.35 1.41 -4.89
C VAL A 281 -11.76 0.12 -4.37
N ASN A 282 -11.14 0.22 -3.20
CA ASN A 282 -10.82 -0.89 -2.35
C ASN A 282 -11.98 -1.09 -1.37
N VAL A 283 -12.47 -2.31 -1.22
CA VAL A 283 -13.46 -2.64 -0.19
C VAL A 283 -12.94 -3.82 0.61
N HIS A 284 -12.83 -3.62 1.93
CA HIS A 284 -12.39 -4.63 2.87
C HIS A 284 -13.55 -5.08 3.75
N LEU A 285 -14.03 -6.30 3.49
CA LEU A 285 -15.21 -6.88 4.15
C LEU A 285 -14.81 -8.07 5.02
N ILE A 286 -15.50 -8.20 6.14
CA ILE A 286 -15.32 -9.27 7.12
C ILE A 286 -16.69 -9.87 7.37
N ASN A 287 -16.91 -11.12 6.94
CA ASN A 287 -18.15 -11.81 7.25
C ASN A 287 -18.10 -12.30 8.70
N THR A 288 -18.97 -11.74 9.54
CA THR A 288 -19.02 -12.01 10.98
C THR A 288 -20.11 -13.03 11.35
N LEU A 289 -20.81 -13.62 10.36
CA LEU A 289 -21.78 -14.67 10.61
C LEU A 289 -21.13 -15.84 11.36
N GLY A 290 -21.69 -16.16 12.53
CA GLY A 290 -21.24 -17.27 13.38
C GLY A 290 -19.93 -17.03 14.12
N VAL A 291 -19.36 -15.81 14.06
CA VAL A 291 -18.22 -15.42 14.88
C VAL A 291 -18.67 -15.23 16.34
N LEU A 292 -17.92 -15.83 17.27
CA LEU A 292 -18.24 -15.74 18.70
C LEU A 292 -17.85 -14.36 19.26
N GLU A 293 -18.53 -13.93 20.32
CA GLU A 293 -18.34 -12.60 20.94
C GLU A 293 -16.87 -12.34 21.35
N ASP A 294 -16.19 -13.33 21.92
CA ASP A 294 -14.77 -13.24 22.31
C ASP A 294 -13.80 -13.10 21.12
N ASP A 295 -14.21 -13.54 19.93
CA ASP A 295 -13.41 -13.46 18.71
C ASP A 295 -13.79 -12.26 17.83
N LEU A 296 -14.88 -11.56 18.13
CA LEU A 296 -15.44 -10.51 17.28
C LEU A 296 -14.50 -9.29 17.17
N VAL A 297 -14.09 -8.71 18.29
CA VAL A 297 -13.20 -7.52 18.29
C VAL A 297 -11.84 -7.82 17.61
N PRO A 298 -11.13 -8.91 17.97
CA PRO A 298 -9.91 -9.30 17.26
C PRO A 298 -10.11 -9.49 15.74
N CYS A 299 -11.30 -9.89 15.34
CA CYS A 299 -11.68 -10.06 13.94
C CYS A 299 -11.87 -8.74 13.22
N ILE A 300 -12.76 -7.89 13.71
CA ILE A 300 -13.16 -6.65 13.03
C ILE A 300 -12.07 -5.57 13.08
N GLU A 301 -11.06 -5.73 13.93
CA GLU A 301 -9.84 -4.89 13.96
C GLU A 301 -8.63 -5.58 13.31
N CYS A 302 -8.83 -6.75 12.69
CA CYS A 302 -7.80 -7.47 11.95
C CYS A 302 -6.51 -7.74 12.77
N TRP A 303 -6.65 -8.18 14.03
CA TRP A 303 -5.49 -8.42 14.89
C TRP A 303 -4.56 -9.49 14.32
N CYS A 304 -3.27 -9.17 14.24
CA CYS A 304 -2.25 -10.14 13.83
C CYS A 304 -2.01 -11.15 14.95
N ARG A 305 -2.27 -12.42 14.64
CA ARG A 305 -1.97 -13.56 15.54
C ARG A 305 -0.57 -14.13 15.32
N ASP A 306 0.11 -13.73 14.25
CA ASP A 306 1.44 -14.24 13.93
C ASP A 306 2.54 -13.44 14.64
N LYS A 307 3.49 -14.16 15.23
CA LYS A 307 4.54 -13.54 16.06
C LYS A 307 5.48 -12.65 15.26
N LEU A 308 5.75 -12.97 14.00
CA LEU A 308 6.72 -12.26 13.18
C LEU A 308 6.24 -10.87 12.79
N THR A 309 4.97 -10.73 12.40
CA THR A 309 4.36 -9.43 12.06
C THR A 309 4.25 -8.54 13.31
N VAL A 310 3.89 -9.14 14.45
CA VAL A 310 3.86 -8.44 15.74
C VAL A 310 5.26 -7.99 16.19
N GLU A 311 6.29 -8.81 15.97
CA GLU A 311 7.69 -8.45 16.25
C GLU A 311 8.24 -7.38 15.30
N MET A 312 7.70 -7.29 14.08
CA MET A 312 7.97 -6.20 13.12
C MET A 312 7.18 -4.91 13.43
N GLY A 313 6.38 -4.90 14.49
CA GLY A 313 5.67 -3.72 14.98
C GLY A 313 4.27 -3.49 14.39
N TYR A 314 3.75 -4.41 13.57
CA TYR A 314 2.38 -4.32 13.03
C TYR A 314 1.46 -5.30 13.76
N ARG A 315 0.40 -4.81 14.40
CA ARG A 315 -0.48 -5.59 15.29
C ARG A 315 -1.91 -5.73 14.77
N GLY A 316 -2.30 -4.91 13.81
CA GLY A 316 -3.64 -4.83 13.24
C GLY A 316 -3.78 -3.52 12.46
N GLY A 317 -4.87 -3.37 11.71
CA GLY A 317 -5.10 -2.19 10.86
C GLY A 317 -5.52 -2.53 9.42
N THR A 318 -5.61 -1.50 8.58
CA THR A 318 -6.15 -1.54 7.21
C THR A 318 -5.49 -2.53 6.26
N ALA A 319 -4.21 -2.84 6.44
CA ALA A 319 -3.52 -3.78 5.56
C ALA A 319 -3.98 -5.23 5.75
N CYS A 320 -4.63 -5.52 6.89
CA CYS A 320 -5.02 -6.84 7.37
C CYS A 320 -3.84 -7.84 7.43
N CYS A 321 -3.93 -8.84 8.29
CA CYS A 321 -2.89 -9.86 8.39
C CYS A 321 -3.19 -10.98 7.38
N SER A 322 -2.19 -11.36 6.57
CA SER A 322 -2.31 -12.22 5.36
C SER A 322 -2.91 -13.64 5.55
N SER A 323 -3.37 -13.98 6.75
CA SER A 323 -3.91 -15.29 7.12
C SER A 323 -5.20 -15.24 7.96
N LEU A 324 -5.86 -14.08 8.07
CA LEU A 324 -7.00 -13.94 8.98
C LEU A 324 -8.34 -14.24 8.29
N ASN A 325 -8.84 -15.47 8.40
CA ASN A 325 -10.28 -15.70 8.40
C ASN A 325 -10.75 -15.73 9.85
N CYS A 326 -11.93 -15.21 10.09
CA CYS A 326 -12.57 -15.20 11.39
C CYS A 326 -13.05 -16.60 11.80
N PRO A 327 -12.75 -17.04 13.04
CA PRO A 327 -13.32 -18.26 13.57
C PRO A 327 -14.86 -18.16 13.56
N THR A 328 -15.51 -19.10 12.89
CA THR A 328 -16.97 -19.12 12.78
C THR A 328 -17.54 -20.51 13.03
N THR A 329 -18.73 -20.57 13.62
CA THR A 329 -19.55 -21.78 13.75
C THR A 329 -20.55 -21.96 12.61
N ALA A 330 -20.67 -20.99 11.70
CA ALA A 330 -21.58 -21.05 10.56
C ALA A 330 -21.04 -22.00 9.47
N ASP A 331 -21.96 -22.61 8.72
CA ASP A 331 -21.63 -23.51 7.61
C ASP A 331 -21.12 -22.71 6.40
N ASN A 332 -20.02 -23.17 5.79
CA ASN A 332 -19.43 -22.57 4.58
C ASN A 332 -20.24 -22.83 3.29
N SER A 333 -21.35 -23.57 3.38
CA SER A 333 -22.16 -23.98 2.23
C SER A 333 -23.03 -22.87 1.61
N SER A 334 -23.14 -21.70 2.24
CA SER A 334 -23.95 -20.57 1.75
C SER A 334 -23.16 -19.25 1.75
N GLY A 335 -22.28 -19.09 0.75
CA GLY A 335 -21.76 -17.75 0.43
C GLY A 335 -22.91 -16.87 -0.07
N HIS A 336 -23.03 -15.67 0.50
CA HIS A 336 -23.94 -14.64 0.00
C HIS A 336 -23.17 -13.67 -0.89
N THR A 337 -23.88 -13.10 -1.87
CA THR A 337 -23.31 -12.09 -2.77
C THR A 337 -23.71 -10.72 -2.25
N TYR A 338 -22.71 -9.91 -1.93
CA TYR A 338 -22.88 -8.56 -1.41
C TYR A 338 -22.54 -7.50 -2.46
N PHE A 339 -23.26 -6.38 -2.42
CA PHE A 339 -23.08 -5.25 -3.32
C PHE A 339 -22.92 -3.96 -2.52
N LEU A 340 -21.94 -3.13 -2.89
CA LEU A 340 -21.90 -1.74 -2.44
C LEU A 340 -22.96 -0.94 -3.20
N GLN A 341 -24.06 -0.63 -2.54
CA GLN A 341 -25.06 0.29 -3.05
C GLN A 341 -24.69 1.72 -2.64
N TYR A 342 -24.71 2.65 -3.58
CA TYR A 342 -24.58 4.07 -3.29
C TYR A 342 -25.59 4.90 -4.06
N ASN A 343 -26.09 5.95 -3.42
CA ASN A 343 -27.00 6.90 -4.04
C ASN A 343 -26.32 8.26 -4.16
N MET A 344 -26.64 9.00 -5.22
CA MET A 344 -26.15 10.34 -5.46
C MET A 344 -27.33 11.25 -5.83
N THR A 345 -27.47 12.39 -5.15
CA THR A 345 -28.42 13.45 -5.46
C THR A 345 -27.66 14.68 -5.94
N TYR A 346 -27.88 15.06 -7.19
CA TYR A 346 -27.11 16.09 -7.87
C TYR A 346 -27.95 16.86 -8.88
N LYS A 347 -27.41 17.99 -9.36
CA LYS A 347 -27.95 18.72 -10.53
C LYS A 347 -26.80 19.32 -11.34
N PRO A 348 -27.03 19.77 -12.59
CA PRO A 348 -25.99 20.42 -13.38
C PRO A 348 -25.38 21.62 -12.63
N LEU A 349 -24.05 21.75 -12.68
CA LEU A 349 -23.35 22.85 -12.04
C LEU A 349 -23.77 24.19 -12.67
N THR A 350 -23.99 25.20 -11.83
CA THR A 350 -24.27 26.58 -12.26
C THR A 350 -23.36 27.53 -11.49
N PRO A 351 -23.10 28.76 -11.97
CA PRO A 351 -22.24 29.70 -11.26
C PRO A 351 -22.67 29.98 -9.81
N ALA A 352 -23.99 29.97 -9.53
CA ALA A 352 -24.50 30.14 -8.17
C ALA A 352 -24.15 28.95 -7.25
N LEU A 353 -24.17 27.73 -7.80
CA LEU A 353 -23.80 26.53 -7.05
C LEU A 353 -22.29 26.43 -6.86
N GLU A 354 -21.52 26.79 -7.88
CA GLU A 354 -20.07 26.87 -7.80
C GLU A 354 -19.64 27.82 -6.67
N SER A 355 -20.27 29.00 -6.56
CA SER A 355 -20.03 29.97 -5.49
C SER A 355 -20.46 29.53 -4.08
N SER A 356 -21.14 28.38 -3.96
CA SER A 356 -21.53 27.77 -2.69
C SER A 356 -20.92 26.38 -2.51
N SER A 357 -19.91 26.04 -3.29
CA SER A 357 -19.26 24.74 -3.17
C SER A 357 -18.38 24.65 -1.92
N LEU A 358 -18.39 23.50 -1.25
CA LEU A 358 -17.55 23.22 -0.09
C LEU A 358 -16.32 22.41 -0.50
N GLN A 359 -15.20 22.67 0.16
CA GLN A 359 -13.94 21.97 -0.02
C GLN A 359 -13.64 21.07 1.17
N TYR A 360 -13.29 19.82 0.89
CA TYR A 360 -12.89 18.84 1.91
C TYR A 360 -11.46 19.11 2.38
N HIS A 361 -11.24 19.02 3.68
CA HIS A 361 -9.94 19.14 4.31
C HIS A 361 -9.82 18.07 5.41
N LEU A 362 -8.91 17.11 5.22
CA LEU A 362 -8.68 16.01 6.15
C LEU A 362 -7.55 16.38 7.11
N LEU A 363 -7.81 16.27 8.41
CA LEU A 363 -6.83 16.41 9.49
C LEU A 363 -6.52 15.03 10.09
N ASP A 364 -5.32 14.84 10.62
CA ASP A 364 -4.89 13.60 11.29
C ASP A 364 -4.24 13.93 12.65
N VAL A 365 -4.79 13.38 13.73
CA VAL A 365 -4.26 13.55 15.09
C VAL A 365 -2.85 12.97 15.26
N VAL A 366 -2.46 11.96 14.47
CA VAL A 366 -1.16 11.26 14.60
C VAL A 366 -0.12 11.69 13.57
N ASN A 367 -0.24 12.92 13.07
CA ASN A 367 0.82 13.62 12.38
C ASN A 367 1.32 12.93 11.09
N GLY A 368 0.41 12.35 10.32
CA GLY A 368 0.69 11.72 9.02
C GLY A 368 0.91 10.21 9.08
N SER A 369 0.73 9.59 10.26
CA SER A 369 0.73 8.13 10.40
C SER A 369 -0.60 7.50 9.97
N VAL A 370 -1.71 8.25 9.98
CA VAL A 370 -3.11 7.83 9.71
C VAL A 370 -3.64 6.77 10.69
N GLU A 371 -2.87 5.73 10.94
CA GLU A 371 -3.13 4.65 11.89
C GLU A 371 -2.24 4.75 13.14
N HIS A 372 -2.80 4.34 14.28
CA HIS A 372 -2.08 4.21 15.54
C HIS A 372 -2.75 3.15 16.43
N ASP A 373 -2.03 2.73 17.47
CA ASP A 373 -2.51 1.74 18.42
C ASP A 373 -2.95 2.41 19.74
N ILE A 374 -4.05 1.90 20.31
CA ILE A 374 -4.50 2.21 21.67
C ILE A 374 -4.27 0.96 22.53
N LEU A 375 -3.47 1.09 23.57
CA LEU A 375 -3.16 -0.03 24.46
C LEU A 375 -4.09 -0.03 25.67
N ALA A 376 -4.51 -1.22 26.07
CA ALA A 376 -5.35 -1.41 27.24
C ALA A 376 -4.66 -0.89 28.50
N GLU A 377 -5.39 -0.12 29.31
CA GLU A 377 -4.97 0.36 30.62
C GLU A 377 -5.76 -0.33 31.74
N LEU A 378 -6.76 0.35 32.29
CA LEU A 378 -7.64 -0.15 33.34
C LEU A 378 -9.08 -0.25 32.80
N PRO A 379 -9.94 -1.11 33.39
CA PRO A 379 -11.34 -1.19 32.99
C PRO A 379 -12.03 0.18 33.06
N GLY A 380 -12.62 0.61 31.94
CA GLY A 380 -13.27 1.93 31.81
C GLY A 380 -12.31 3.12 31.65
N ALA A 381 -11.03 2.88 31.37
CA ALA A 381 -10.09 3.94 31.01
C ALA A 381 -10.41 4.50 29.63
N SER A 382 -10.22 5.81 29.45
CA SER A 382 -10.22 6.47 28.15
C SER A 382 -8.88 7.18 27.96
N VAL A 383 -8.38 7.18 26.73
CA VAL A 383 -7.16 7.91 26.37
C VAL A 383 -7.48 8.99 25.35
N ASN A 384 -6.77 10.12 25.48
CA ASN A 384 -6.81 11.20 24.52
C ASN A 384 -5.51 11.18 23.70
N VAL A 385 -5.65 11.14 22.39
CA VAL A 385 -4.58 11.43 21.44
C VAL A 385 -4.82 12.86 20.95
N THR A 386 -3.80 13.72 21.05
CA THR A 386 -3.96 15.15 20.82
C THR A 386 -2.90 15.70 19.89
N ALA A 387 -3.31 16.60 19.00
CA ALA A 387 -2.40 17.41 18.22
C ALA A 387 -2.71 18.89 18.36
N VAL A 388 -1.67 19.72 18.49
CA VAL A 388 -1.79 21.18 18.66
C VAL A 388 -1.02 21.87 17.55
N GLY A 389 -1.60 22.89 16.94
CA GLY A 389 -0.98 23.59 15.83
C GLY A 389 -1.85 24.68 15.24
N ILE A 390 -1.34 25.32 14.19
CA ILE A 390 -2.05 26.34 13.43
C ILE A 390 -2.87 25.65 12.35
N LEU A 391 -4.19 25.88 12.31
CA LEU A 391 -5.10 25.16 11.42
C LEU A 391 -4.79 25.37 9.93
N ASP A 392 -4.33 26.55 9.54
CA ASP A 392 -3.99 26.92 8.16
C ASP A 392 -2.47 26.96 7.90
N SER A 393 -1.65 26.27 8.71
CA SER A 393 -0.17 26.40 8.64
C SER A 393 0.41 26.08 7.27
N ARG A 394 -0.13 25.07 6.57
CA ARG A 394 0.32 24.63 5.23
C ARG A 394 -0.21 25.49 4.10
N CYS A 395 -1.38 26.11 4.28
CA CYS A 395 -1.88 27.10 3.36
C CYS A 395 -2.40 28.33 4.11
N PRO A 396 -1.48 29.23 4.54
CA PRO A 396 -1.84 30.37 5.37
C PRO A 396 -2.85 31.26 4.67
N GLN A 397 -4.00 31.46 5.30
CA GLN A 397 -5.06 32.28 4.77
C GLN A 397 -4.77 33.76 5.00
N LYS A 398 -5.27 34.62 4.13
CA LYS A 398 -5.11 36.10 4.27
C LYS A 398 -6.32 36.76 4.90
N GLN A 399 -7.44 36.07 4.96
CA GLN A 399 -8.72 36.54 5.48
C GLN A 399 -9.39 35.41 6.25
N PRO A 400 -10.33 35.73 7.16
CA PRO A 400 -11.09 34.71 7.86
C PRO A 400 -11.79 33.76 6.89
N TYR A 401 -11.80 32.47 7.23
CA TYR A 401 -12.38 31.42 6.40
C TYR A 401 -13.45 30.61 7.13
N GLY A 402 -14.49 30.19 6.43
CA GLY A 402 -15.67 29.53 6.99
C GLY A 402 -15.53 28.02 7.10
N ILE A 403 -15.72 27.48 8.31
CA ILE A 403 -15.93 26.05 8.56
C ILE A 403 -17.45 25.80 8.57
N ALA A 404 -17.94 24.97 7.65
CA ALA A 404 -19.36 24.69 7.49
C ALA A 404 -19.80 23.38 8.19
N GLN A 405 -18.90 22.41 8.30
CA GLN A 405 -19.17 21.12 8.94
C GLN A 405 -17.87 20.43 9.34
N CYS A 406 -17.91 19.59 10.37
CA CYS A 406 -16.87 18.60 10.64
C CYS A 406 -17.42 17.18 10.81
N ILE A 407 -16.61 16.19 10.45
CA ILE A 407 -16.93 14.77 10.50
C ILE A 407 -15.67 14.02 10.92
N ALA A 408 -15.75 13.26 12.00
CA ALA A 408 -14.67 12.38 12.43
C ALA A 408 -14.75 11.04 11.71
N HIS A 409 -13.61 10.38 11.57
CA HIS A 409 -13.48 8.97 11.27
C HIS A 409 -12.78 8.30 12.45
N GLN A 410 -13.49 7.38 13.10
CA GLN A 410 -12.98 6.58 14.20
C GLN A 410 -13.47 5.14 14.02
N HIS A 411 -12.60 4.19 14.31
CA HIS A 411 -12.98 2.77 14.40
C HIS A 411 -13.69 2.46 15.73
N ILE A 412 -14.19 1.23 15.88
CA ILE A 412 -14.74 0.72 17.13
C ILE A 412 -13.80 1.01 18.31
N GLY A 413 -14.36 1.39 19.46
CA GLY A 413 -13.61 1.91 20.60
C GLY A 413 -13.45 3.43 20.59
N GLY A 414 -13.68 4.10 19.45
CA GLY A 414 -13.73 5.57 19.39
C GLY A 414 -14.83 6.14 20.28
N GLN A 415 -14.59 7.31 20.86
CA GLN A 415 -15.54 7.99 21.76
C GLN A 415 -15.99 9.35 21.25
N CYS A 416 -15.06 10.19 20.76
CA CYS A 416 -15.32 11.44 20.04
C CYS A 416 -14.00 11.99 19.46
N ILE A 417 -14.09 12.81 18.41
CA ILE A 417 -13.03 13.77 18.05
C ILE A 417 -13.56 15.20 18.20
N GLU A 418 -12.74 16.07 18.79
CA GLU A 418 -13.08 17.47 19.05
C GLU A 418 -11.98 18.41 18.54
N LEU A 419 -12.36 19.40 17.73
CA LEU A 419 -11.53 20.54 17.38
C LEU A 419 -11.88 21.70 18.31
N ARG A 420 -10.90 22.20 19.06
CA ARG A 420 -11.10 23.26 20.07
C ARG A 420 -9.94 24.25 20.11
N PHE A 421 -10.16 25.40 20.74
CA PHE A 421 -9.08 26.33 21.08
C PHE A 421 -8.30 25.87 22.30
N GLU A 422 -7.10 26.43 22.51
CA GLU A 422 -6.26 26.16 23.70
C GLU A 422 -6.97 26.46 25.04
N ASN A 423 -7.97 27.33 25.04
CA ASN A 423 -8.77 27.62 26.23
C ASN A 423 -9.88 26.58 26.51
N GLY A 424 -9.97 25.52 25.70
CA GLY A 424 -10.95 24.45 25.81
C GLY A 424 -12.30 24.73 25.14
N THR A 425 -12.47 25.86 24.45
CA THR A 425 -13.71 26.16 23.72
C THR A 425 -13.80 25.32 22.45
N THR A 426 -14.79 24.45 22.37
CA THR A 426 -15.10 23.63 21.19
C THR A 426 -15.47 24.50 19.99
N ILE A 427 -14.85 24.22 18.84
CA ILE A 427 -15.21 24.78 17.54
C ILE A 427 -16.18 23.83 16.83
N CYS A 428 -15.82 22.55 16.75
CA CYS A 428 -16.60 21.52 16.08
C CYS A 428 -16.29 20.15 16.68
N LYS A 429 -17.30 19.27 16.78
CA LYS A 429 -17.15 17.96 17.44
C LYS A 429 -17.94 16.88 16.73
N SER A 430 -17.34 15.71 16.51
CA SER A 430 -18.00 14.56 15.90
C SER A 430 -17.74 13.31 16.72
N CYS A 431 -18.82 12.62 17.11
CA CYS A 431 -18.77 11.43 17.96
C CYS A 431 -19.37 10.21 17.26
N PRO A 432 -18.81 9.00 17.49
CA PRO A 432 -19.42 7.77 17.05
C PRO A 432 -20.76 7.52 17.73
N VAL A 433 -21.69 6.98 16.96
CA VAL A 433 -22.96 6.45 17.43
C VAL A 433 -22.92 4.94 17.32
N TYR A 434 -23.10 4.31 18.47
CA TYR A 434 -23.18 2.86 18.58
C TYR A 434 -24.63 2.39 18.50
N GLY A 435 -24.85 1.29 17.78
CA GLY A 435 -26.16 0.69 17.68
C GLY A 435 -26.64 0.15 19.02
N SER A 436 -27.95 0.11 19.17
CA SER A 436 -28.64 -0.23 20.42
C SER A 436 -29.61 -1.40 20.28
N SER A 437 -29.93 -1.81 19.05
CA SER A 437 -30.89 -2.87 18.76
C SER A 437 -30.24 -4.23 19.00
N PRO A 438 -30.80 -5.08 19.90
CA PRO A 438 -30.36 -6.46 20.05
C PRO A 438 -30.85 -7.36 18.90
N SER A 439 -31.66 -6.83 17.98
CA SER A 439 -32.12 -7.57 16.79
C SER A 439 -31.07 -7.49 15.70
N VAL A 440 -30.61 -8.66 15.25
CA VAL A 440 -29.69 -8.83 14.12
C VAL A 440 -30.27 -8.33 12.78
N ASP A 441 -31.58 -8.11 12.69
CA ASP A 441 -32.24 -7.68 11.44
C ASP A 441 -32.30 -6.14 11.27
N THR A 442 -31.72 -5.37 12.20
CA THR A 442 -31.81 -3.89 12.17
C THR A 442 -30.53 -3.30 11.57
N ALA A 443 -30.41 -3.35 10.26
CA ALA A 443 -29.30 -2.72 9.54
C ALA A 443 -29.15 -1.23 9.94
N GLY A 444 -27.98 -0.84 10.48
CA GLY A 444 -27.67 0.52 10.92
C GLY A 444 -28.06 0.85 12.37
N ASN A 445 -28.39 -0.14 13.20
CA ASN A 445 -28.60 0.03 14.66
C ASN A 445 -28.16 -1.21 15.45
N GLU A 446 -27.19 -1.96 14.94
CA GLU A 446 -26.71 -3.22 15.50
C GLU A 446 -26.00 -2.99 16.85
N HIS A 447 -26.44 -3.70 17.89
CA HIS A 447 -25.92 -3.52 19.25
C HIS A 447 -24.40 -3.61 19.31
N SER A 448 -23.76 -2.61 19.93
CA SER A 448 -22.30 -2.52 20.14
C SER A 448 -21.45 -2.34 18.88
N TYR A 449 -22.06 -2.26 17.70
CA TYR A 449 -21.35 -1.84 16.49
C TYR A 449 -21.34 -0.33 16.40
N LEU A 450 -20.21 0.21 15.94
CA LEU A 450 -20.14 1.59 15.50
C LEU A 450 -20.88 1.66 14.16
N VAL A 451 -22.05 2.29 14.15
CA VAL A 451 -22.96 2.30 12.98
C VAL A 451 -22.94 3.61 12.21
N LYS A 452 -22.52 4.70 12.85
CA LYS A 452 -22.36 6.01 12.21
C LYS A 452 -21.46 6.96 13.00
N MET A 453 -20.97 8.01 12.36
CA MET A 453 -20.40 9.21 13.01
C MET A 453 -21.43 10.36 13.04
N GLU A 454 -21.46 11.15 14.11
CA GLU A 454 -22.21 12.40 14.16
C GLU A 454 -21.59 13.44 13.23
N HIS A 455 -22.43 14.19 12.50
CA HIS A 455 -21.97 15.28 11.66
C HIS A 455 -22.35 16.60 12.33
N ASP A 456 -21.37 17.43 12.66
CA ASP A 456 -21.62 18.72 13.31
C ASP A 456 -21.63 19.83 12.26
N THR A 457 -22.83 20.24 11.86
CA THR A 457 -23.07 21.28 10.87
C THR A 457 -23.16 22.65 11.55
N LEU A 458 -22.30 23.57 11.13
CA LEU A 458 -22.19 24.90 11.72
C LEU A 458 -23.07 25.89 10.93
N GLN A 459 -24.14 26.38 11.55
CA GLN A 459 -25.02 27.41 10.98
C GLN A 459 -25.22 28.60 11.94
N PRO A 460 -24.78 29.83 11.58
CA PRO A 460 -23.97 30.16 10.39
C PRO A 460 -22.60 29.46 10.42
N VAL A 461 -21.89 29.46 9.29
CA VAL A 461 -20.53 28.91 9.22
C VAL A 461 -19.65 29.55 10.30
N TYR A 462 -18.75 28.77 10.88
CA TYR A 462 -17.81 29.28 11.86
C TYR A 462 -16.66 29.98 11.16
N MET A 463 -16.52 31.29 11.37
CA MET A 463 -15.43 32.06 10.77
C MET A 463 -14.15 31.91 11.59
N MET A 464 -13.18 31.22 11.02
CA MET A 464 -11.86 31.01 11.60
C MET A 464 -10.92 32.17 11.24
N GLU A 465 -10.24 32.73 12.24
CA GLU A 465 -9.21 33.74 12.00
C GLU A 465 -7.91 33.07 11.50
N PRO A 466 -7.20 33.66 10.50
CA PRO A 466 -5.95 33.10 10.01
C PRO A 466 -4.89 32.99 11.11
N GLY A 467 -4.12 31.90 11.11
CA GLY A 467 -3.07 31.67 12.11
C GLY A 467 -3.60 31.22 13.48
N SER A 468 -4.89 30.87 13.59
CA SER A 468 -5.47 30.40 14.85
C SER A 468 -4.86 29.08 15.30
N ILE A 469 -4.42 29.05 16.56
CA ILE A 469 -3.91 27.85 17.22
C ILE A 469 -5.10 27.04 17.74
N VAL A 470 -5.13 25.76 17.38
CA VAL A 470 -6.17 24.80 17.73
C VAL A 470 -5.56 23.52 18.27
N GLU A 471 -6.38 22.81 19.03
CA GLU A 471 -6.12 21.47 19.52
C GLU A 471 -7.16 20.53 18.90
N LEU A 472 -6.68 19.47 18.24
CA LEU A 472 -7.49 18.37 17.75
C LEU A 472 -7.32 17.20 18.73
N VAL A 473 -8.43 16.75 19.33
CA VAL A 473 -8.44 15.74 20.39
C VAL A 473 -9.28 14.56 19.97
N SER A 474 -8.64 13.41 19.76
CA SER A 474 -9.32 12.13 19.57
C SER A 474 -9.36 11.34 20.86
N GLN A 475 -10.54 10.87 21.23
CA GLN A 475 -10.77 10.08 22.43
C GLN A 475 -11.13 8.65 22.07
N TYR A 476 -10.50 7.70 22.75
CA TYR A 476 -10.70 6.27 22.59
C TYR A 476 -10.91 5.59 23.94
N ASP A 477 -11.74 4.55 23.96
CA ASP A 477 -11.76 3.58 25.04
C ASP A 477 -10.41 2.85 25.09
N ALA A 478 -9.83 2.78 26.27
CA ALA A 478 -8.59 2.06 26.56
C ALA A 478 -8.84 0.93 27.57
N SER A 479 -10.09 0.48 27.71
CA SER A 479 -10.43 -0.71 28.49
C SER A 479 -9.91 -2.01 27.86
N THR A 480 -9.76 -2.01 26.53
CA THR A 480 -9.18 -3.08 25.72
C THR A 480 -8.14 -2.52 24.75
N ASN A 481 -7.35 -3.40 24.13
CA ASN A 481 -6.45 -2.97 23.06
C ASN A 481 -7.27 -2.65 21.82
N HIS A 482 -6.85 -1.64 21.08
CA HIS A 482 -7.29 -1.37 19.72
C HIS A 482 -6.06 -1.18 18.83
N TYR A 483 -5.97 -1.89 17.72
CA TYR A 483 -4.79 -1.86 16.84
C TYR A 483 -5.12 -1.29 15.47
N GLY A 484 -4.25 -0.42 14.95
CA GLY A 484 -4.43 0.22 13.65
C GLY A 484 -5.74 1.03 13.55
N VAL A 485 -6.10 1.72 14.63
CA VAL A 485 -7.25 2.64 14.64
C VAL A 485 -6.87 3.98 14.01
N MET A 486 -7.88 4.70 13.51
CA MET A 486 -7.70 6.00 12.88
C MET A 486 -8.23 7.14 13.74
N SER A 487 -7.73 8.34 13.50
CA SER A 487 -8.25 9.56 14.15
C SER A 487 -8.23 10.70 13.17
N LEU A 488 -9.01 10.51 12.10
CA LEU A 488 -9.11 11.49 11.04
C LEU A 488 -10.29 12.42 11.28
N PHE A 489 -10.14 13.67 10.87
CA PHE A 489 -11.16 14.69 11.07
C PHE A 489 -11.30 15.53 9.83
N THR A 490 -12.42 15.36 9.14
CA THR A 490 -12.75 16.06 7.91
C THR A 490 -13.45 17.38 8.24
N LEU A 491 -12.93 18.49 7.73
CA LEU A 491 -13.57 19.80 7.71
C LEU A 491 -14.10 20.09 6.30
N LEU A 492 -15.31 20.64 6.23
CA LEU A 492 -15.87 21.19 5.01
C LEU A 492 -15.78 22.72 5.08
N LEU A 493 -14.89 23.29 4.26
CA LEU A 493 -14.62 24.73 4.20
C LEU A 493 -15.40 25.38 3.07
N ASP A 494 -15.88 26.61 3.27
CA ASP A 494 -16.56 27.37 2.23
C ASP A 494 -15.59 28.08 1.26
N GLN A 495 -16.15 28.82 0.30
CA GLN A 495 -15.39 29.52 -0.75
C GLN A 495 -14.53 30.70 -0.24
N SER A 496 -14.59 31.04 1.04
CA SER A 496 -13.66 32.02 1.63
C SER A 496 -12.26 31.44 1.84
N TRP A 497 -12.12 30.11 1.83
CA TRP A 497 -10.82 29.44 1.72
C TRP A 497 -10.20 29.72 0.34
N ASP A 498 -8.93 30.12 0.32
CA ASP A 498 -8.22 30.47 -0.91
C ASP A 498 -8.23 29.27 -1.88
N PRO A 499 -8.85 29.37 -3.07
CA PRO A 499 -8.99 28.27 -4.02
C PRO A 499 -7.66 27.90 -4.71
N SER A 500 -6.63 28.74 -4.56
CA SER A 500 -5.26 28.39 -4.98
C SER A 500 -4.54 27.53 -3.96
N CYS A 501 -5.04 27.48 -2.71
CA CYS A 501 -4.62 26.45 -1.79
C CYS A 501 -5.02 25.09 -2.33
N PRO A 502 -4.15 24.08 -2.23
CA PRO A 502 -4.60 22.72 -2.36
C PRO A 502 -5.65 22.48 -1.26
N GLY A 503 -6.93 22.55 -1.62
CA GLY A 503 -7.92 21.75 -0.91
C GLY A 503 -7.64 20.28 -1.21
N ALA A 504 -8.25 19.35 -0.46
CA ALA A 504 -8.48 18.04 -1.04
C ALA A 504 -9.46 18.25 -2.22
N GLN A 505 -8.95 18.69 -3.38
CA GLN A 505 -9.55 18.27 -4.63
C GLN A 505 -9.58 16.76 -4.50
N THR A 506 -10.79 16.25 -4.55
CA THR A 506 -11.23 14.90 -4.19
C THR A 506 -10.62 13.79 -5.08
N ASP A 507 -9.36 13.90 -5.44
CA ASP A 507 -8.69 13.01 -6.38
C ASP A 507 -8.01 11.84 -5.70
N LEU A 508 -7.82 11.83 -4.37
CA LEU A 508 -7.35 10.66 -3.63
C LEU A 508 -7.77 10.78 -2.15
N ALA A 509 -8.97 10.30 -1.79
CA ALA A 509 -9.36 10.23 -0.39
C ALA A 509 -8.43 9.27 0.37
N PHE A 510 -7.92 8.21 -0.26
CA PHE A 510 -6.85 7.38 0.30
C PHE A 510 -5.96 6.80 -0.80
N GLY A 511 -4.71 7.22 -0.79
CA GLY A 511 -3.60 6.51 -1.38
C GLY A 511 -2.37 6.76 -0.53
N PRO A 512 -1.48 5.79 -0.29
CA PRO A 512 -0.31 6.03 0.52
C PRO A 512 0.70 6.81 -0.33
N ARG A 513 0.48 8.11 -0.49
CA ARG A 513 1.54 9.06 -0.87
C ARG A 513 2.02 9.74 0.39
N ILE A 514 3.03 9.10 0.99
CA ILE A 514 4.03 9.77 1.81
C ILE A 514 4.92 10.52 0.80
N GLY A 515 4.61 11.80 0.57
CA GLY A 515 5.39 12.72 -0.25
C GLY A 515 5.78 13.95 0.58
N GLU A 516 7.09 14.15 0.71
CA GLU A 516 7.85 15.37 1.05
C GLU A 516 7.53 16.16 2.34
N ASP A 517 6.44 15.91 3.04
CA ASP A 517 6.03 16.65 4.22
C ASP A 517 5.71 15.74 5.41
N ALA A 518 6.75 15.27 6.10
CA ALA A 518 6.55 14.65 7.41
C ALA A 518 6.12 15.73 8.41
N GLY A 519 4.81 15.77 8.67
CA GLY A 519 4.24 15.93 9.99
C GLY A 519 3.94 17.35 10.45
N ASP A 520 2.74 17.85 10.10
CA ASP A 520 1.89 18.53 11.08
C ASP A 520 0.50 17.88 11.03
N ALA A 521 -0.18 17.71 12.17
CA ALA A 521 -1.56 17.18 12.23
C ALA A 521 -2.57 18.01 11.42
N PHE A 522 -2.17 19.24 11.09
CA PHE A 522 -2.87 20.22 10.26
C PHE A 522 -2.30 20.27 8.83
N GLY A 523 -1.60 19.21 8.43
CA GLY A 523 -1.04 19.01 7.10
C GLY A 523 -2.09 18.49 6.11
N PHE A 524 -2.14 19.08 4.92
CA PHE A 524 -3.09 18.71 3.88
C PHE A 524 -2.57 17.55 3.03
N TYR A 525 -3.46 16.61 2.69
CA TYR A 525 -3.17 15.53 1.75
C TYR A 525 -3.34 16.05 0.31
N GLU A 526 -2.23 16.33 -0.38
CA GLU A 526 -2.25 16.67 -1.81
C GLU A 526 -2.48 15.43 -2.68
N GLY A 527 -3.62 15.40 -3.39
CA GLY A 527 -3.93 14.40 -4.40
C GLY A 527 -3.11 14.60 -5.69
N GLN A 528 -2.08 13.78 -5.89
CA GLN A 528 -1.51 13.52 -7.22
C GLN A 528 -2.03 12.17 -7.71
N GLY A 529 -3.05 12.18 -8.56
CA GLY A 529 -3.56 11.01 -9.26
C GLY A 529 -2.46 10.27 -10.05
N SER A 530 -2.71 8.98 -10.32
CA SER A 530 -1.98 8.06 -11.23
C SER A 530 -0.94 7.06 -10.70
N SER A 531 -0.80 6.78 -9.40
CA SER A 531 0.10 5.65 -8.99
C SER A 531 -0.26 4.86 -7.75
N VAL A 532 -1.49 4.95 -7.26
CA VAL A 532 -1.85 4.47 -5.92
C VAL A 532 -2.27 3.01 -5.87
N LEU A 533 -2.83 2.44 -6.94
CA LEU A 533 -3.43 1.10 -6.90
C LEU A 533 -2.44 -0.06 -7.12
N GLN A 534 -1.22 0.22 -7.58
CA GLN A 534 -0.17 -0.80 -7.71
C GLN A 534 0.61 -1.06 -6.41
N ASP A 535 0.44 -0.20 -5.40
CA ASP A 535 1.21 -0.25 -4.15
C ASP A 535 0.53 -1.08 -3.05
N LEU A 536 -0.81 -1.18 -3.08
CA LEU A 536 -1.58 -1.94 -2.09
C LEU A 536 -1.41 -3.46 -2.22
N GLY A 537 -1.28 -3.99 -3.44
CA GLY A 537 -0.92 -5.40 -3.66
C GLY A 537 0.53 -5.75 -3.31
N ARG A 538 1.38 -4.75 -3.08
CA ARG A 538 2.83 -4.91 -2.92
C ARG A 538 3.28 -4.93 -1.45
N ARG A 539 2.45 -4.44 -0.53
CA ARG A 539 2.75 -4.37 0.92
C ARG A 539 2.56 -5.70 1.67
N GLN A 540 1.74 -6.62 1.18
CA GLN A 540 1.54 -7.93 1.85
C GLN A 540 2.70 -8.95 1.64
N VAL A 541 3.72 -8.62 0.84
CA VAL A 541 4.83 -9.55 0.52
C VAL A 541 5.82 -9.73 1.69
N LEU A 542 5.88 -8.81 2.65
CA LEU A 542 7.04 -8.69 3.56
C LEU A 542 6.91 -9.37 4.93
N ALA A 543 5.76 -9.96 5.27
CA ALA A 543 5.54 -10.55 6.60
C ALA A 543 5.89 -12.05 6.74
N LEU A 544 6.12 -12.81 5.65
CA LEU A 544 6.20 -14.29 5.73
C LEU A 544 7.50 -14.93 5.21
N ALA A 545 8.56 -14.15 4.94
CA ALA A 545 9.85 -14.72 4.54
C ALA A 545 10.74 -15.14 5.74
N GLY A 546 10.24 -15.06 6.97
CA GLY A 546 10.94 -15.50 8.18
C GLY A 546 10.38 -16.82 8.72
N LEU A 547 11.23 -17.85 8.79
CA LEU A 547 11.01 -19.22 9.29
C LEU A 547 10.41 -20.23 8.30
N GLN A 548 11.27 -20.92 7.54
CA GLN A 548 11.56 -22.35 7.75
C GLN A 548 12.72 -22.81 6.84
N LEU A 549 13.93 -22.91 7.39
CA LEU A 549 14.95 -23.86 6.93
C LEU A 549 15.24 -24.82 8.08
N ALA A 550 14.44 -25.89 8.16
CA ALA A 550 14.80 -27.08 8.92
C ALA A 550 15.80 -27.88 8.07
N VAL A 551 17.10 -27.71 8.34
CA VAL A 551 18.15 -28.52 7.74
C VAL A 551 18.35 -29.76 8.59
N TRP A 552 18.08 -30.92 8.00
CA TRP A 552 18.64 -32.20 8.37
C TRP A 552 20.18 -32.12 8.39
N GLN A 553 20.80 -32.36 9.54
CA GLN A 553 22.20 -32.77 9.63
C GLN A 553 22.27 -34.24 10.06
N PRO A 554 23.15 -35.08 9.46
CA PRO A 554 23.69 -36.24 10.14
C PRO A 554 24.96 -35.89 10.92
N ALA A 555 25.18 -36.69 11.97
CA ALA A 555 26.08 -36.53 13.09
C ALA A 555 27.59 -36.44 12.79
N GLY A 556 28.34 -35.83 13.73
CA GLY A 556 29.79 -35.90 13.82
C GLY A 556 30.40 -35.21 15.05
N GLN A 557 30.42 -35.93 16.18
CA GLN A 557 31.30 -35.90 17.37
C GLN A 557 32.12 -34.63 17.70
N VAL A 558 31.84 -33.95 18.83
CA VAL A 558 32.43 -34.13 20.19
C VAL A 558 33.93 -33.82 20.26
N LEU A 559 34.30 -32.74 20.97
CA LEU A 559 35.09 -32.80 22.21
C LEU A 559 35.15 -31.43 22.92
N ALA A 560 34.97 -31.50 24.23
CA ALA A 560 34.88 -30.42 25.19
C ALA A 560 36.26 -29.95 25.70
N GLN A 561 36.25 -28.81 26.40
CA GLN A 561 36.94 -28.48 27.68
C GLN A 561 37.38 -27.00 27.66
N ASP A 562 36.71 -26.17 28.47
CA ASP A 562 37.11 -25.73 29.83
C ASP A 562 38.17 -24.61 29.75
N LEU A 563 37.80 -23.36 29.98
CA LEU A 563 37.65 -22.66 31.27
C LEU A 563 38.92 -21.92 31.71
N ASP A 564 38.68 -20.65 32.01
CA ASP A 564 39.22 -19.87 33.10
C ASP A 564 40.36 -18.86 32.94
N LEU A 565 40.03 -17.73 33.58
CA LEU A 565 40.71 -16.49 33.85
C LEU A 565 41.84 -16.68 34.87
N ALA A 566 42.90 -15.86 34.76
CA ALA A 566 43.34 -14.91 35.80
C ALA A 566 44.83 -14.55 35.72
N ASP A 567 45.06 -13.24 35.59
CA ASP A 567 45.94 -12.32 36.34
C ASP A 567 47.25 -12.78 37.04
N ARG A 568 48.23 -11.85 36.95
CA ARG A 568 49.38 -11.52 37.83
C ARG A 568 50.81 -12.00 37.56
N SER A 569 51.59 -11.00 37.11
CA SER A 569 52.82 -10.45 37.72
C SER A 569 54.15 -11.21 37.66
N GLY A 570 55.19 -10.50 37.19
CA GLY A 570 56.58 -10.69 37.66
C GLY A 570 57.69 -10.67 36.59
N THR A 571 58.28 -9.50 36.35
CA THR A 571 59.61 -9.23 35.74
C THR A 571 60.76 -9.68 36.66
N PRO A 572 62.10 -9.73 36.31
CA PRO A 572 62.85 -8.71 35.55
C PRO A 572 64.16 -9.07 34.76
N GLY A 573 64.64 -8.05 34.00
CA GLY A 573 66.05 -7.76 33.64
C GLY A 573 66.54 -8.34 32.30
N SER A 574 67.30 -7.69 31.41
CA SER A 574 67.98 -6.38 31.24
C SER A 574 68.53 -6.41 29.78
N SER A 575 68.66 -5.35 28.97
CA SER A 575 69.58 -4.21 29.10
C SER A 575 69.32 -3.15 28.01
N GLU A 576 69.57 -1.90 28.37
CA GLU A 576 69.31 -0.63 27.68
C GLU A 576 70.11 -0.35 26.40
N ALA A 577 69.54 0.52 25.56
CA ALA A 577 70.23 1.72 25.06
C ALA A 577 69.21 2.85 24.85
N GLU A 578 69.36 3.94 25.58
CA GLU A 578 68.48 5.11 25.63
C GLU A 578 69.23 6.37 25.16
N LEU A 579 68.54 7.29 24.46
CA LEU A 579 68.61 8.77 24.55
C LEU A 579 67.96 9.44 23.30
N PRO A 580 67.36 10.65 23.39
CA PRO A 580 66.90 11.40 24.56
C PRO A 580 65.40 11.79 24.50
N ALA A 581 64.84 12.06 25.68
CA ALA A 581 63.54 12.71 25.85
C ALA A 581 63.51 14.09 25.19
N ALA A 582 62.50 14.32 24.34
CA ALA A 582 62.19 15.63 23.80
C ALA A 582 61.30 16.43 24.78
N ALA A 583 61.70 17.68 25.01
CA ALA A 583 60.99 18.73 25.72
C ALA A 583 59.56 18.96 25.17
N PRO A 584 58.63 19.60 25.91
CA PRO A 584 57.24 19.72 25.50
C PRO A 584 57.16 20.52 24.20
N ALA A 585 56.73 19.84 23.13
CA ALA A 585 56.47 20.51 21.87
C ALA A 585 55.36 21.53 22.10
N SER A 586 55.66 22.81 21.90
CA SER A 586 54.63 23.84 21.78
C SER A 586 53.58 23.32 20.79
N ALA A 587 52.30 23.33 21.18
CA ALA A 587 51.21 22.85 20.35
C ALA A 587 51.29 23.48 18.96
N ARG A 588 51.85 22.75 17.99
CA ARG A 588 51.82 23.14 16.59
C ARG A 588 50.34 23.13 16.22
N LYS A 589 49.79 24.30 15.89
CA LYS A 589 48.43 24.37 15.33
C LYS A 589 48.46 23.55 14.04
N ALA A 590 47.73 22.43 14.04
CA ALA A 590 47.50 21.65 12.84
C ALA A 590 47.01 22.59 11.74
N LYS A 591 47.53 22.41 10.52
CA LYS A 591 47.16 23.23 9.35
C LYS A 591 46.20 22.49 8.43
N ARG A 592 46.18 21.16 8.49
CA ARG A 592 45.38 20.29 7.64
C ARG A 592 44.82 19.11 8.44
N VAL A 593 43.82 18.46 7.89
CA VAL A 593 43.28 17.19 8.42
C VAL A 593 43.34 16.15 7.32
N ARG A 594 43.93 15.00 7.60
CA ARG A 594 43.84 13.81 6.77
C ARG A 594 42.65 12.97 7.23
N MET A 595 41.88 12.44 6.30
CA MET A 595 40.83 11.45 6.54
C MET A 595 41.18 10.16 5.79
N GLU A 596 41.01 9.03 6.44
CA GLU A 596 41.10 7.69 5.83
C GLU A 596 39.80 6.93 6.12
N THR A 597 39.20 6.32 5.11
CA THR A 597 38.00 5.48 5.29
C THR A 597 38.38 4.06 5.75
N LEU A 598 37.49 3.42 6.50
CA LEU A 598 37.71 2.12 7.14
C LEU A 598 36.78 1.02 6.57
N SER A 599 37.09 -0.23 6.92
CA SER A 599 36.46 -1.42 6.35
C SER A 599 35.01 -1.70 6.79
N ASP A 600 34.56 -1.05 7.86
CA ASP A 600 33.26 -1.26 8.50
C ASP A 600 32.19 -0.28 8.00
N SER A 601 32.32 0.17 6.75
CA SER A 601 31.32 1.04 6.11
C SER A 601 30.14 0.20 5.57
N ALA A 602 29.02 0.86 5.33
CA ALA A 602 27.81 0.23 4.84
C ALA A 602 27.00 1.19 3.98
N LEU A 603 26.26 0.63 3.03
CA LEU A 603 25.40 1.36 2.12
C LEU A 603 24.07 0.60 2.00
N SER A 604 22.97 1.35 1.85
CA SER A 604 21.68 0.79 1.51
C SER A 604 20.85 1.76 0.67
N VAL A 605 19.90 1.21 -0.08
CA VAL A 605 19.04 1.95 -1.00
C VAL A 605 17.65 1.35 -0.96
N ALA A 606 16.63 2.20 -0.92
CA ALA A 606 15.23 1.78 -0.83
C ALA A 606 15.01 0.82 0.33
N ILE A 607 14.38 -0.32 0.07
CA ILE A 607 14.14 -1.41 1.02
C ILE A 607 15.21 -2.51 0.95
N TYR A 608 16.23 -2.38 0.09
CA TYR A 608 17.26 -3.42 -0.04
C TYR A 608 18.03 -3.56 1.27
N PRO A 609 18.32 -4.79 1.74
CA PRO A 609 19.12 -4.98 2.94
C PRO A 609 20.42 -4.18 2.87
N GLU A 610 20.85 -3.66 4.01
CA GLU A 610 22.15 -2.99 4.10
C GLU A 610 23.24 -3.96 3.66
N PHE A 611 24.09 -3.52 2.73
CA PHE A 611 25.26 -4.28 2.32
C PHE A 611 26.51 -3.69 2.95
N LYS A 612 27.36 -4.58 3.48
CA LYS A 612 28.64 -4.21 4.06
C LYS A 612 29.60 -3.82 2.95
N TYR A 613 30.34 -2.76 3.18
CA TYR A 613 31.24 -2.16 2.20
C TYR A 613 32.59 -1.84 2.87
N ASN A 614 33.64 -2.52 2.39
CA ASN A 614 35.01 -2.24 2.78
C ASN A 614 35.52 -1.02 2.00
N ALA A 615 35.41 0.16 2.63
CA ALA A 615 35.89 1.41 2.08
C ALA A 615 37.39 1.66 2.35
N SER A 616 38.15 0.69 2.88
CA SER A 616 39.56 0.90 3.23
C SER A 616 40.40 1.30 2.02
N GLY A 617 41.34 2.22 2.22
CA GLY A 617 42.19 2.77 1.15
C GLY A 617 41.59 3.98 0.44
N GLY A 618 40.39 4.42 0.83
CA GLY A 618 39.87 5.75 0.52
C GLY A 618 40.32 6.81 1.53
N GLY A 619 40.05 8.06 1.21
CA GLY A 619 40.43 9.21 2.03
C GLY A 619 40.83 10.44 1.23
N GLY A 620 41.31 11.45 1.94
CA GLY A 620 41.76 12.72 1.37
C GLY A 620 42.40 13.62 2.42
N VAL A 621 42.90 14.78 1.98
CA VAL A 621 43.44 15.82 2.88
C VAL A 621 42.60 17.09 2.71
N ALA A 622 42.18 17.65 3.84
CA ALA A 622 41.42 18.89 3.92
C ALA A 622 42.26 20.04 4.46
N ASP A 623 41.98 21.23 3.94
CA ASP A 623 42.44 22.48 4.54
C ASP A 623 41.55 22.86 5.73
N LEU A 624 42.16 23.43 6.77
CA LEU A 624 41.44 23.93 7.93
C LEU A 624 41.02 25.37 7.71
N ILE A 625 39.72 25.62 7.83
CA ILE A 625 39.12 26.94 7.76
C ILE A 625 38.86 27.42 9.19
N PRO A 626 39.37 28.61 9.59
CA PRO A 626 39.12 29.16 10.92
C PRO A 626 37.61 29.26 11.21
N SER A 627 37.21 28.87 12.42
CA SER A 627 35.84 29.00 12.93
C SER A 627 35.78 30.04 14.04
N SER A 628 34.63 30.70 14.20
CA SER A 628 34.37 31.61 15.34
C SER A 628 34.24 30.86 16.67
N ASN A 629 33.96 29.55 16.62
CA ASN A 629 33.94 28.68 17.79
C ASN A 629 35.35 28.08 18.03
N PRO A 630 35.96 28.25 19.21
CA PRO A 630 37.33 27.80 19.50
C PRO A 630 37.50 26.26 19.49
N ASN A 631 36.43 25.50 19.71
CA ASN A 631 36.44 24.04 19.73
C ASN A 631 36.17 23.41 18.35
N ARG A 632 35.59 24.19 17.43
CA ARG A 632 35.20 23.74 16.10
C ARG A 632 36.27 24.09 15.06
N VAL A 633 36.54 23.15 14.16
CA VAL A 633 37.37 23.39 12.98
C VAL A 633 36.55 23.06 11.75
N ASN A 634 36.39 24.03 10.86
CA ASN A 634 35.74 23.78 9.57
C ASN A 634 36.78 23.13 8.63
N VAL A 635 36.36 22.12 7.90
CA VAL A 635 37.24 21.34 7.01
C VAL A 635 36.65 21.32 5.61
N LYS A 636 37.51 21.44 4.60
CA LYS A 636 37.13 21.34 3.19
C LYS A 636 38.11 20.46 2.46
N PHE A 637 37.64 19.33 1.94
CA PHE A 637 38.43 18.40 1.14
C PHE A 637 38.42 18.85 -0.32
N ASP A 638 39.54 18.69 -1.02
CA ASP A 638 39.57 18.82 -2.48
C ASP A 638 38.94 17.56 -3.10
N PRO A 639 37.79 17.66 -3.80
CA PRO A 639 37.14 16.51 -4.40
C PRO A 639 38.03 15.76 -5.39
N LYS A 640 38.99 16.44 -6.04
CA LYS A 640 39.93 15.81 -6.98
C LYS A 640 41.00 14.96 -6.31
N ALA A 641 41.29 15.24 -5.04
CA ALA A 641 42.27 14.51 -4.24
C ALA A 641 41.60 13.51 -3.28
N MET A 642 40.27 13.47 -3.26
CA MET A 642 39.50 12.53 -2.45
C MET A 642 39.19 11.27 -3.25
N THR A 643 39.50 10.11 -2.69
CA THR A 643 39.19 8.81 -3.30
C THR A 643 38.29 8.02 -2.37
N ILE A 644 37.22 7.43 -2.92
CA ILE A 644 36.41 6.42 -2.24
C ILE A 644 36.48 5.16 -3.12
N PRO A 645 36.80 3.98 -2.57
CA PRO A 645 36.86 2.77 -3.37
C PRO A 645 35.53 2.48 -4.08
N ASP A 646 35.59 1.72 -5.18
CA ASP A 646 34.37 1.30 -5.86
C ASP A 646 33.67 0.19 -5.06
N VAL A 647 32.36 0.12 -5.16
CA VAL A 647 31.58 -1.02 -4.67
C VAL A 647 31.61 -2.12 -5.73
N THR A 648 32.22 -3.26 -5.41
CA THR A 648 32.41 -4.41 -6.29
C THR A 648 32.28 -5.71 -5.49
N ALA A 649 32.29 -6.86 -6.16
CA ALA A 649 32.37 -8.16 -5.50
C ALA A 649 33.58 -8.32 -4.55
N ALA A 650 34.65 -7.54 -4.74
CA ALA A 650 35.83 -7.57 -3.86
C ALA A 650 35.70 -6.70 -2.61
N THR A 651 34.85 -5.66 -2.68
CA THR A 651 34.73 -4.63 -1.64
C THR A 651 33.39 -4.65 -0.94
N ALA A 652 32.39 -5.38 -1.43
CA ALA A 652 31.05 -5.40 -0.84
C ALA A 652 30.42 -6.80 -0.78
N THR A 653 29.69 -7.03 0.32
CA THR A 653 28.93 -8.26 0.56
C THR A 653 27.48 -7.95 0.86
N TRP A 654 26.57 -8.65 0.19
CA TRP A 654 25.12 -8.58 0.40
C TRP A 654 24.65 -9.91 1.01
N LEU A 655 24.03 -9.84 2.19
CA LEU A 655 23.63 -11.01 2.99
C LEU A 655 24.77 -12.03 3.24
N GLY A 656 26.02 -11.53 3.37
CA GLY A 656 27.21 -12.35 3.60
C GLY A 656 27.82 -12.98 2.33
N MET A 657 27.21 -12.79 1.16
CA MET A 657 27.74 -13.24 -0.12
C MET A 657 28.39 -12.07 -0.88
N PRO A 658 29.49 -12.28 -1.63
CA PRO A 658 30.04 -11.27 -2.51
C PRO A 658 28.99 -10.74 -3.49
N MET A 659 29.01 -9.42 -3.73
CA MET A 659 28.14 -8.79 -4.73
C MET A 659 28.25 -9.48 -6.11
N LEU A 660 27.19 -9.43 -6.92
CA LEU A 660 27.12 -10.12 -8.22
C LEU A 660 28.38 -9.88 -9.07
N PRO A 661 29.07 -10.95 -9.55
CA PRO A 661 30.24 -10.82 -10.40
C PRO A 661 29.96 -9.94 -11.63
N GLY A 662 30.79 -8.92 -11.83
CA GLY A 662 30.65 -7.97 -12.94
C GLY A 662 29.82 -6.72 -12.64
N ALA A 663 29.23 -6.60 -11.44
CA ALA A 663 28.61 -5.36 -10.98
C ALA A 663 29.66 -4.42 -10.34
N ARG A 664 29.63 -3.13 -10.71
CA ARG A 664 30.52 -2.09 -10.17
C ARG A 664 29.76 -0.78 -9.97
N ILE A 665 29.88 -0.18 -8.79
CA ILE A 665 29.39 1.17 -8.50
C ILE A 665 30.61 2.05 -8.19
N ALA A 666 30.94 2.97 -9.10
CA ALA A 666 31.98 3.95 -8.86
C ALA A 666 31.41 5.16 -8.12
N ILE A 667 32.05 5.56 -7.02
CA ILE A 667 31.64 6.68 -6.18
C ILE A 667 32.57 7.85 -6.46
N THR A 668 32.03 8.92 -7.05
CA THR A 668 32.81 10.11 -7.43
C THR A 668 32.35 11.31 -6.60
N PRO A 669 33.09 11.69 -5.54
CA PRO A 669 32.75 12.87 -4.74
C PRO A 669 32.91 14.16 -5.54
N SER A 670 31.94 15.05 -5.45
CA SER A 670 32.00 16.42 -5.97
C SER A 670 32.07 17.46 -4.85
N LYS A 671 31.65 17.12 -3.64
CA LYS A 671 31.74 17.96 -2.45
C LYS A 671 31.88 17.11 -1.18
N PHE A 672 32.84 17.46 -0.33
CA PHE A 672 32.97 16.92 1.03
C PHE A 672 33.58 17.98 1.95
N GLU A 673 32.73 18.65 2.72
CA GLU A 673 33.13 19.74 3.62
C GLU A 673 32.17 19.87 4.80
N GLY A 674 32.63 20.40 5.92
CA GLY A 674 31.84 20.48 7.13
C GLY A 674 32.67 20.92 8.33
N PHE A 675 32.39 20.38 9.52
CA PHE A 675 33.12 20.71 10.74
C PHE A 675 33.45 19.49 11.60
N ILE A 676 34.50 19.65 12.40
CA ILE A 676 34.89 18.73 13.48
C ILE A 676 34.95 19.53 14.77
N ASP A 677 34.19 19.12 15.78
CA ASP A 677 34.30 19.63 17.15
C ASP A 677 35.30 18.77 17.93
N LYS A 678 36.45 19.36 18.26
CA LYS A 678 37.54 18.65 18.94
C LYS A 678 37.28 18.39 20.42
N ALA A 679 36.32 19.10 21.03
CA ALA A 679 35.98 18.91 22.43
C ALA A 679 34.97 17.76 22.61
N THR A 680 33.99 17.68 21.71
CA THR A 680 32.92 16.66 21.81
C THR A 680 33.17 15.43 20.94
N GLY A 681 34.06 15.53 19.95
CA GLY A 681 34.25 14.51 18.91
C GLY A 681 33.16 14.53 17.84
N GLN A 682 32.23 15.50 17.87
CA GLN A 682 31.17 15.59 16.87
C GLN A 682 31.74 15.93 15.49
N VAL A 683 31.30 15.21 14.46
CA VAL A 683 31.66 15.48 13.07
C VAL A 683 30.40 15.57 12.23
N GLU A 684 30.31 16.61 11.40
CA GLU A 684 29.22 16.79 10.44
C GLU A 684 29.79 17.26 9.10
N MET A 685 29.43 16.57 8.03
CA MET A 685 29.98 16.78 6.68
C MET A 685 28.87 16.77 5.64
N THR A 686 28.77 17.82 4.84
CA THR A 686 27.97 17.80 3.62
C THR A 686 28.73 17.00 2.56
N PHE A 687 28.12 15.91 2.11
CA PHE A 687 28.62 14.99 1.10
C PHE A 687 27.75 15.04 -0.15
N VAL A 688 28.37 15.31 -1.30
CA VAL A 688 27.75 15.22 -2.62
C VAL A 688 28.61 14.33 -3.49
N ALA A 689 28.03 13.28 -4.06
CA ALA A 689 28.72 12.35 -4.94
C ALA A 689 27.81 11.75 -6.00
N GLU A 690 28.40 11.37 -7.13
CA GLU A 690 27.74 10.57 -8.16
C GLU A 690 28.08 9.08 -7.99
N PHE A 691 27.04 8.25 -7.93
CA PHE A 691 27.15 6.80 -7.90
C PHE A 691 26.88 6.24 -9.29
N ASN A 692 27.93 5.68 -9.91
CA ASN A 692 27.93 5.26 -11.30
C ASN A 692 27.86 3.73 -11.41
N PHE A 693 26.67 3.19 -11.68
CA PHE A 693 26.44 1.75 -11.78
C PHE A 693 26.75 1.20 -13.18
N ASN A 694 27.56 0.13 -13.23
CA ASN A 694 27.86 -0.64 -14.43
C ASN A 694 27.73 -2.13 -14.16
N PHE A 695 27.25 -2.89 -15.14
CA PHE A 695 27.08 -4.34 -15.06
C PHE A 695 27.65 -5.06 -16.27
N ALA A 696 28.18 -6.28 -16.06
CA ALA A 696 28.72 -7.18 -17.08
C ALA A 696 29.77 -6.52 -18.02
N ASN A 697 30.83 -5.94 -17.44
CA ASN A 697 31.92 -5.28 -18.19
C ASN A 697 31.44 -4.15 -19.12
N ASN A 698 30.55 -3.28 -18.64
CA ASN A 698 29.93 -2.15 -19.36
C ASN A 698 28.89 -2.52 -20.40
N LEU A 699 28.35 -3.75 -20.40
CA LEU A 699 27.22 -4.12 -21.25
C LEU A 699 25.95 -3.34 -20.86
N TYR A 700 25.82 -2.98 -19.58
CA TYR A 700 24.80 -2.07 -19.09
C TYR A 700 25.44 -0.97 -18.23
N LYS A 701 25.06 0.28 -18.49
CA LYS A 701 25.51 1.48 -17.77
C LYS A 701 24.33 2.36 -17.44
N ALA A 702 24.09 2.56 -16.16
CA ALA A 702 23.03 3.42 -15.66
C ALA A 702 23.44 4.90 -15.75
N PRO A 703 22.47 5.84 -15.79
CA PRO A 703 22.72 7.24 -15.46
C PRO A 703 23.30 7.38 -14.04
N PRO A 704 24.19 8.36 -13.79
CA PRO A 704 24.74 8.57 -12.46
C PRO A 704 23.64 8.93 -11.46
N LEU A 705 23.69 8.33 -10.27
CA LEU A 705 22.82 8.70 -9.16
C LEU A 705 23.50 9.80 -8.35
N LEU A 706 22.91 11.00 -8.37
CA LEU A 706 23.40 12.12 -7.56
C LEU A 706 22.87 11.96 -6.13
N VAL A 707 23.79 11.79 -5.18
CA VAL A 707 23.48 11.66 -3.75
C VAL A 707 23.96 12.91 -3.04
N THR A 708 23.06 13.59 -2.34
CA THR A 708 23.35 14.75 -1.48
C THR A 708 22.88 14.45 -0.07
N THR A 709 23.80 14.42 0.90
CA THR A 709 23.49 14.10 2.29
C THR A 709 24.40 14.82 3.27
N ASN A 710 23.95 14.96 4.52
CA ASN A 710 24.79 15.37 5.63
C ASN A 710 25.17 14.11 6.42
N LEU A 711 26.46 13.78 6.40
CA LEU A 711 27.05 12.70 7.18
C LEU A 711 27.37 13.23 8.59
N THR A 712 26.78 12.65 9.62
CA THR A 712 26.89 13.09 11.01
C THR A 712 27.34 11.96 11.95
N THR A 713 28.01 12.29 13.05
CA THR A 713 28.30 11.34 14.14
C THR A 713 27.16 11.15 15.12
N GLU A 714 26.07 11.90 14.94
CA GLU A 714 24.86 11.81 15.77
C GLU A 714 23.87 10.81 15.17
N GLU A 715 22.67 10.75 15.76
CA GLU A 715 21.54 9.99 15.22
C GLU A 715 20.93 10.71 14.02
N ILE A 716 20.55 9.93 13.00
CA ILE A 716 19.83 10.41 11.81
C ILE A 716 18.60 9.53 11.60
N ASN A 717 17.44 10.16 11.46
CA ASN A 717 16.17 9.51 11.19
C ASN A 717 15.65 9.97 9.82
N GLY A 718 15.60 9.05 8.87
CA GLY A 718 14.93 9.18 7.59
C GLY A 718 13.52 8.61 7.62
N SER A 719 12.83 8.70 6.50
CA SER A 719 11.45 8.21 6.33
C SER A 719 11.38 6.67 6.32
N ILE A 720 12.47 5.98 5.96
CA ILE A 720 12.54 4.51 5.92
C ILE A 720 13.81 3.95 6.56
N ARG A 721 14.85 4.76 6.78
CA ARG A 721 16.13 4.36 7.38
C ARG A 721 16.47 5.24 8.57
N GLN A 722 16.92 4.62 9.64
CA GLN A 722 17.55 5.29 10.77
C GLN A 722 18.96 4.78 10.95
N GLY A 723 19.84 5.62 11.50
CA GLY A 723 21.19 5.19 11.83
C GLY A 723 21.79 6.03 12.94
N HIS A 724 22.68 5.40 13.70
CA HIS A 724 23.37 6.04 14.79
C HIS A 724 24.87 6.14 14.46
N GLY A 725 25.40 7.36 14.42
CA GLY A 725 26.81 7.62 14.25
C GLY A 725 27.64 7.31 15.50
N GLN A 726 28.94 7.53 15.43
CA GLN A 726 29.82 7.46 16.60
C GLN A 726 30.79 8.62 16.57
N ARG A 727 30.73 9.46 17.61
CA ARG A 727 31.64 10.60 17.77
C ARG A 727 33.10 10.15 17.77
N MET A 728 33.96 11.03 17.26
CA MET A 728 35.39 10.82 17.12
C MET A 728 36.04 10.58 18.49
N ASN A 729 36.75 9.47 18.61
CA ASN A 729 37.50 9.12 19.82
C ASN A 729 38.92 9.73 19.83
N ASP A 730 39.67 9.50 20.90
CA ASP A 730 41.05 10.00 21.09
C ASP A 730 42.05 9.50 20.03
N LYS A 731 41.71 8.44 19.29
CA LYS A 731 42.51 7.90 18.18
C LYS A 731 42.12 8.50 16.82
N GLY A 732 41.18 9.44 16.80
CA GLY A 732 40.65 10.09 15.60
C GLY A 732 39.62 9.26 14.84
N VAL A 733 39.14 8.13 15.38
CA VAL A 733 38.19 7.25 14.69
C VAL A 733 36.75 7.68 14.99
N ALA A 734 35.94 7.86 13.95
CA ALA A 734 34.53 8.22 14.01
C ALA A 734 33.71 7.37 13.02
N ARG A 735 32.41 7.22 13.28
CA ARG A 735 31.44 6.65 12.35
C ARG A 735 30.44 7.72 11.96
N LEU A 736 30.40 8.08 10.69
CA LEU A 736 29.44 9.04 10.18
C LEU A 736 28.27 8.30 9.52
N VAL A 737 27.06 8.72 9.79
CA VAL A 737 25.83 8.19 9.19
C VAL A 737 25.10 9.32 8.46
N GLY A 738 24.43 8.98 7.37
CA GLY A 738 23.63 9.96 6.63
C GLY A 738 22.55 9.29 5.81
N VAL A 739 21.47 10.03 5.64
CA VAL A 739 20.32 9.66 4.84
C VAL A 739 20.22 10.64 3.66
N ALA A 740 19.91 10.13 2.47
CA ALA A 740 19.82 10.94 1.27
C ALA A 740 18.64 10.50 0.42
N GLN A 741 17.85 11.45 -0.08
CA GLN A 741 16.89 11.16 -1.15
C GLN A 741 17.60 11.14 -2.50
N VAL A 742 17.37 10.08 -3.27
CA VAL A 742 17.89 9.92 -4.63
C VAL A 742 16.72 10.08 -5.61
N PRO A 743 16.72 11.11 -6.47
CA PRO A 743 15.64 11.34 -7.42
C PRO A 743 15.63 10.30 -8.54
N LYS A 744 14.53 10.25 -9.30
CA LYS A 744 14.46 9.44 -10.53
C LYS A 744 15.52 9.88 -11.53
N THR A 745 16.05 8.90 -12.24
CA THR A 745 16.89 9.11 -13.43
C THR A 745 16.06 9.02 -14.70
N THR A 746 16.70 9.21 -15.86
CA THR A 746 16.08 8.94 -17.16
C THR A 746 15.95 7.45 -17.46
N ASP A 747 16.57 6.56 -16.68
CA ASP A 747 16.58 5.12 -16.92
C ASP A 747 15.45 4.42 -16.15
N THR A 748 14.51 3.86 -16.92
CA THR A 748 13.32 3.21 -16.39
C THR A 748 13.64 1.91 -15.64
N PHE A 749 14.69 1.18 -16.05
CA PHE A 749 15.10 -0.03 -15.37
C PHE A 749 15.68 0.31 -13.99
N ILE A 750 16.60 1.27 -13.89
CA ILE A 750 17.18 1.67 -12.60
C ILE A 750 16.16 2.32 -11.67
N ASN A 751 15.23 3.11 -12.20
CA ASN A 751 14.14 3.65 -11.40
C ASN A 751 13.26 2.54 -10.80
N LYS A 752 13.01 1.47 -11.55
CA LYS A 752 12.25 0.31 -11.05
C LYS A 752 13.07 -0.56 -10.11
N PHE A 753 14.33 -0.84 -10.48
CA PHE A 753 15.23 -1.73 -9.75
C PHE A 753 15.62 -1.14 -8.40
N LEU A 754 16.04 0.12 -8.34
CA LEU A 754 16.37 0.82 -7.10
C LEU A 754 15.19 1.54 -6.46
N MET A 755 13.99 1.42 -7.04
CA MET A 755 12.75 2.03 -6.52
C MET A 755 12.82 3.56 -6.42
N LEU A 756 13.46 4.23 -7.38
CA LEU A 756 13.65 5.70 -7.38
C LEU A 756 12.31 6.45 -7.66
N PRO A 757 12.05 7.60 -7.01
CA PRO A 757 12.92 8.23 -6.03
C PRO A 757 12.89 7.44 -4.73
N THR A 758 14.03 7.37 -4.06
CA THR A 758 14.13 6.56 -2.85
C THR A 758 15.12 7.12 -1.86
N GLU A 759 14.93 6.76 -0.61
CA GLU A 759 15.87 7.07 0.45
C GLU A 759 17.02 6.06 0.43
N THR A 760 18.23 6.59 0.54
CA THR A 760 19.47 5.85 0.68
C THR A 760 20.07 6.16 2.04
N PHE A 761 20.81 5.19 2.57
CA PHE A 761 21.55 5.35 3.80
C PHE A 761 23.01 4.99 3.58
N ALA A 762 23.89 5.78 4.16
CA ALA A 762 25.32 5.54 4.18
C ALA A 762 25.84 5.59 5.61
N ALA A 763 26.62 4.58 5.99
CA ALA A 763 27.44 4.59 7.18
C ALA A 763 28.92 4.49 6.76
N MET A 764 29.71 5.46 7.18
CA MET A 764 31.10 5.60 6.78
C MET A 764 31.97 5.74 8.03
N SER A 765 32.72 4.68 8.33
CA SER A 765 33.73 4.74 9.38
C SER A 765 35.02 5.33 8.85
N SER A 766 35.58 6.29 9.58
CA SER A 766 36.72 7.10 9.13
C SER A 766 37.67 7.43 10.27
N LYS A 767 38.95 7.59 9.94
CA LYS A 767 39.99 8.08 10.85
C LYS A 767 40.45 9.47 10.41
N PHE A 768 40.39 10.43 11.32
CA PHE A 768 40.86 11.80 11.13
C PHE A 768 42.19 12.03 11.86
N GLU A 769 43.19 12.52 11.15
CA GLU A 769 44.52 12.86 11.67
C GLU A 769 44.82 14.34 11.42
N PHE A 770 45.08 15.10 12.48
CA PHE A 770 45.40 16.53 12.41
C PHE A 770 46.91 16.72 12.17
N LEU A 771 47.28 17.34 11.03
CA LEU A 771 48.65 17.44 10.50
C LEU A 771 49.31 18.81 10.72
#